data_AF-A0AA87Y1R2-F1
#
_entry.id   AF-A0AA87Y1R2-F1
#
_cell.length_a   1.000
_cell.length_b   1.000
_cell.length_c   1.000
_cell.angle_alpha   90.00
_cell.angle_beta   90.00
_cell.angle_gamma   90.00
#
_symmetry.space_group_name_H-M   'P 1'
#
loop_
_entity.id
_entity.type
_entity.pdbx_description
1 polymer ?
#
loop_
_entity_poly.entity_id
_entity_poly.type
_entity_poly.pdbx_seq_one_letter_code
_entity_poly.pdbx_strand_id
1 'polypeptide(L)'
;MNLSARKTLLLAVLAAGFASSVHAATNATPVPVPRWEQFPGEPIIVFGGGDSVDRDGHVVSWSWKFGDGTTGTGPDASHMYARAGTYQATLTVKDDRGASASKGFAVTVQPKPNMLPEAAGSATATPGTLAATFDGGASRDHDGRVVAYAWTFGDGTAAKGARVSHTYKAPGTYPARLTVLDDRGSTASAEVPVTVAGNRAPVPMAVAVPVSGKLAVDFDAAGSSDSDGTIASHAWTFGDGASGTGARVAHTYARPGTYAATLTVRDNRGATATLALTVDVTGAVAATTPWVTGYYAGWFWHDYQPQNIDMSAMTHVVFGRVAPGGGTLGGKPGEIVPGAGTAHEAGQLPAGVTTKSVEDYLVQRAHASGIKALLMLGGNDDGPGFAASTTPALRQTFIANLLAYLSAHDYDGVDIDWEDRLETAADQQQLIALVTELKAAAAFHPRYRDRPLLVAWPTSILNMNYDVVPPWKVEMAQLVDQFNIMTYQMAFGHGGWTTWHFAPIGGQSGTHPSDISSTVQAYIDAGIAPAKIGIGIGFYGSNYTAPATGPDQPVTMQESNDATWSYANLVNGGFLAAGTYVWDDVAQMGYRYYPGGFTGHAQYNWGTAGFLSYEDPASIAAKGKWVRAKGLGGTILWTINYGSPDGLNNPLLNAVKQAFLLGADSVQPFARMTSSMPSATVLRFDFDGGASRDVHEKPVVRWDWSFGDGATASGATASHTYAKAGDYLVTLTVTDAAGVVASTIVSVRADFPPPPDTLPPLEPVPAANGALPWVTAYYAGWFWPDYAPQHVDMSAMTHYVFGRVAPGGGTLGGAPGEVVKGAGTAHDAGTLGSVSAKSVEDYLVDKAHAAGVKALLMIGGMGDGQGFLRSTAPALRPVFVNNVLDYLEAHGYDGIDLDWEDVLDTEQAQFRLTALIADLRAGAKARARWRDGGFLITFPNYAMNMNYETVPAWKVTVASIVDQFNLMSYALGFAADGWSTTTFSPIEGHTASHPMDLASSLQAYQNAGIERGKLGIGIGFYGMSYAPPVTGPDQPVTPVSSNDVAWSWANLVNGGFLDHGTYHWDDTAKMGYRVYQGGYRGTAQYNRELSGMLTYEDQNSIAAKGRWVRATGAGGAIIWTLNYGSADGRTNPLMEAVKDAFLK
;
A
#
# COMPACT_ATOMS: atom_id res chain seq x y z
N MET A 1 -74.45 -2.08 23.91
CA MET A 1 -75.31 -0.88 23.80
C MET A 1 -74.77 0.20 24.74
N ASN A 2 -74.58 1.42 24.23
CA ASN A 2 -74.44 2.76 24.85
C ASN A 2 -73.75 3.03 26.22
N LEU A 3 -72.81 3.99 26.17
CA LEU A 3 -72.57 5.24 26.98
C LEU A 3 -73.14 5.35 28.43
N SER A 4 -72.54 6.11 29.39
CA SER A 4 -72.00 7.50 29.28
C SER A 4 -71.04 7.90 30.44
N ALA A 5 -70.70 9.20 30.59
CA ALA A 5 -69.50 9.71 31.31
C ALA A 5 -69.72 10.70 32.52
N ARG A 6 -68.60 11.08 33.19
CA ARG A 6 -68.28 12.31 34.01
C ARG A 6 -68.69 12.49 35.53
N LYS A 7 -67.66 12.50 36.42
CA LYS A 7 -67.05 13.62 37.24
C LYS A 7 -67.78 14.39 38.42
N THR A 8 -67.07 14.59 39.57
CA THR A 8 -66.79 15.86 40.41
C THR A 8 -67.22 16.06 41.93
N LEU A 9 -66.28 16.55 42.81
CA LEU A 9 -66.32 17.65 43.87
C LEU A 9 -66.40 17.49 45.47
N LEU A 10 -65.49 18.19 46.22
CA LEU A 10 -65.38 18.86 47.62
C LEU A 10 -66.10 18.41 48.96
N LEU A 11 -65.93 19.04 50.18
CA LEU A 11 -64.83 19.12 51.23
C LEU A 11 -65.29 19.85 52.59
N ALA A 12 -64.86 19.44 53.83
CA ALA A 12 -64.50 20.28 55.08
C ALA A 12 -64.94 19.83 56.55
N VAL A 13 -64.17 20.27 57.60
CA VAL A 13 -64.41 20.48 59.09
C VAL A 13 -63.68 19.57 60.16
N LEU A 14 -63.42 20.14 61.36
CA LEU A 14 -62.47 19.84 62.48
C LEU A 14 -63.06 19.03 63.70
N ALA A 15 -62.37 18.58 64.79
CA ALA A 15 -60.97 18.26 65.19
C ALA A 15 -60.88 17.72 66.67
N ALA A 16 -59.66 17.62 67.28
CA ALA A 16 -59.24 17.36 68.69
C ALA A 16 -58.93 15.91 69.18
N GLY A 17 -57.68 15.67 69.64
CA GLY A 17 -57.25 14.46 70.37
C GLY A 17 -55.76 14.09 70.20
N PHE A 18 -54.95 14.19 71.26
CA PHE A 18 -53.53 13.77 71.26
C PHE A 18 -53.38 12.27 71.56
N ALA A 19 -52.95 11.47 70.58
CA ALA A 19 -52.12 10.28 70.78
C ALA A 19 -51.54 9.82 69.43
N SER A 20 -50.21 9.78 69.32
CA SER A 20 -49.51 9.21 68.17
C SER A 20 -49.57 7.69 68.19
N SER A 21 -50.26 7.07 67.23
CA SER A 21 -50.11 5.64 66.92
C SER A 21 -49.99 5.44 65.41
N VAL A 22 -48.79 5.12 64.95
CA VAL A 22 -48.46 4.84 63.55
C VAL A 22 -49.17 3.55 63.12
N HIS A 23 -50.09 3.64 62.18
CA HIS A 23 -50.44 2.48 61.34
C HIS A 23 -49.43 2.44 60.20
N ALA A 24 -48.53 1.46 60.23
CA ALA A 24 -47.54 1.26 59.18
C ALA A 24 -48.24 0.92 57.86
N ALA A 25 -47.92 1.63 56.79
CA ALA A 25 -48.20 1.15 55.45
C ALA A 25 -47.31 -0.09 55.23
N THR A 26 -47.94 -1.25 54.98
CA THR A 26 -47.22 -2.48 54.66
C THR A 26 -46.60 -2.35 53.27
N ASN A 27 -45.28 -2.50 53.18
CA ASN A 27 -44.54 -2.50 51.92
C ASN A 27 -45.16 -3.48 50.92
N ALA A 28 -45.45 -3.05 49.68
CA ALA A 28 -45.86 -4.01 48.67
C ALA A 28 -44.65 -4.87 48.24
N THR A 29 -44.93 -6.03 47.66
CA THR A 29 -43.87 -6.89 47.13
C THR A 29 -43.62 -6.56 45.65
N PRO A 30 -42.35 -6.50 45.21
CA PRO A 30 -41.99 -6.22 43.82
C PRO A 30 -42.51 -7.32 42.88
N VAL A 31 -42.61 -7.02 41.59
CA VAL A 31 -43.06 -7.94 40.54
C VAL A 31 -41.87 -8.33 39.65
N PRO A 32 -41.34 -9.57 39.75
CA PRO A 32 -40.28 -10.03 38.87
C PRO A 32 -40.79 -10.26 37.43
N VAL A 33 -40.11 -9.67 36.46
CA VAL A 33 -40.38 -9.82 35.02
C VAL A 33 -39.13 -10.35 34.31
N PRO A 34 -38.95 -11.68 34.22
CA PRO A 34 -37.84 -12.28 33.49
C PRO A 34 -38.17 -12.44 32.00
N ARG A 35 -37.19 -12.08 31.16
CA ARG A 35 -37.04 -12.38 29.72
C ARG A 35 -35.74 -13.19 29.52
N TRP A 36 -35.65 -13.97 28.45
CA TRP A 36 -34.40 -14.67 28.11
C TRP A 36 -34.30 -14.99 26.62
N GLU A 37 -33.07 -15.11 26.12
CA GLU A 37 -32.75 -15.50 24.74
C GLU A 37 -31.49 -16.38 24.72
N GLN A 38 -31.45 -17.39 23.84
CA GLN A 38 -30.26 -18.22 23.64
C GLN A 38 -29.33 -17.59 22.61
N PHE A 39 -28.04 -17.50 22.93
CA PHE A 39 -27.04 -17.06 21.96
C PHE A 39 -26.97 -18.07 20.80
N PRO A 40 -27.12 -17.65 19.52
CA PRO A 40 -27.25 -18.59 18.41
C PRO A 40 -26.08 -19.59 18.32
N GLY A 41 -26.38 -20.89 18.44
CA GLY A 41 -25.43 -21.99 18.28
C GLY A 41 -24.68 -22.45 19.53
N GLU A 42 -24.79 -21.75 20.67
CA GLU A 42 -24.07 -22.09 21.90
C GLU A 42 -25.02 -22.32 23.10
N PRO A 43 -24.65 -23.10 24.12
CA PRO A 43 -25.48 -23.37 25.31
C PRO A 43 -25.45 -22.21 26.34
N ILE A 44 -25.42 -20.97 25.85
CA ILE A 44 -25.37 -19.74 26.63
C ILE A 44 -26.71 -19.03 26.50
N ILE A 45 -27.33 -18.71 27.63
CA ILE A 45 -28.58 -17.95 27.70
C ILE A 45 -28.30 -16.58 28.30
N VAL A 46 -28.81 -15.54 27.68
CA VAL A 46 -28.87 -14.18 28.24
C VAL A 46 -30.25 -14.00 28.88
N PHE A 47 -30.26 -13.59 30.14
CA PHE A 47 -31.44 -13.28 30.95
C PHE A 47 -31.55 -11.78 31.15
N GLY A 48 -32.75 -11.25 31.00
CA GLY A 48 -33.08 -9.91 31.40
C GLY A 48 -34.21 -9.90 32.42
N GLY A 49 -34.10 -9.00 33.38
CA GLY A 49 -34.99 -8.83 34.52
C GLY A 49 -35.16 -7.36 34.89
N GLY A 50 -34.48 -6.43 34.20
CA GLY A 50 -34.62 -4.98 34.37
C GLY A 50 -36.04 -4.44 34.13
N ASP A 51 -36.90 -5.21 33.46
CA ASP A 51 -38.34 -4.91 33.29
C ASP A 51 -39.16 -5.20 34.57
N SER A 52 -38.52 -5.67 35.66
CA SER A 52 -39.16 -5.90 36.96
C SER A 52 -39.48 -4.58 37.65
N VAL A 53 -40.69 -4.47 38.20
CA VAL A 53 -41.21 -3.22 38.76
C VAL A 53 -41.68 -3.41 40.19
N ASP A 54 -41.62 -2.34 40.97
CA ASP A 54 -42.34 -2.22 42.24
C ASP A 54 -43.33 -1.04 42.16
N ARG A 55 -44.39 -1.08 42.98
CA ARG A 55 -45.51 -0.14 42.88
C ARG A 55 -45.43 1.00 43.89
N ASP A 56 -44.90 0.77 45.08
CA ASP A 56 -44.72 1.79 46.11
C ASP A 56 -43.26 2.14 46.41
N GLY A 57 -42.30 1.37 45.89
CA GLY A 57 -40.87 1.63 45.87
C GLY A 57 -40.24 1.37 44.49
N HIS A 58 -39.00 0.89 44.47
CA HIS A 58 -38.28 0.45 43.27
C HIS A 58 -37.43 -0.79 43.56
N VAL A 59 -37.21 -1.64 42.54
CA VAL A 59 -36.36 -2.81 42.68
C VAL A 59 -34.89 -2.37 42.83
N VAL A 60 -34.24 -2.81 43.90
CA VAL A 60 -32.82 -2.52 44.20
C VAL A 60 -31.91 -3.73 44.10
N SER A 61 -32.46 -4.95 44.04
CA SER A 61 -31.65 -6.12 43.70
C SER A 61 -32.42 -7.19 42.93
N TRP A 62 -31.66 -7.90 42.11
CA TRP A 62 -32.07 -9.04 41.30
C TRP A 62 -31.11 -10.19 41.62
N SER A 63 -31.65 -11.36 41.92
CA SER A 63 -30.90 -12.60 42.16
C SER A 63 -31.53 -13.73 41.36
N TRP A 64 -30.73 -14.31 40.47
CA TRP A 64 -31.10 -15.41 39.62
C TRP A 64 -30.64 -16.73 40.26
N LYS A 65 -31.48 -17.75 40.21
CA LYS A 65 -31.05 -19.15 40.29
C LYS A 65 -31.29 -19.76 38.93
N PHE A 66 -30.28 -20.31 38.26
CA PHE A 66 -30.43 -20.72 36.85
C PHE A 66 -31.04 -22.11 36.68
N GLY A 67 -31.20 -22.87 37.78
CA GLY A 67 -31.90 -24.16 37.81
C GLY A 67 -30.99 -25.39 37.72
N ASP A 68 -29.68 -25.20 37.57
CA ASP A 68 -28.65 -26.24 37.55
C ASP A 68 -27.80 -26.29 38.85
N GLY A 69 -28.17 -25.48 39.85
CA GLY A 69 -27.44 -25.30 41.11
C GLY A 69 -26.64 -23.99 41.18
N THR A 70 -26.44 -23.30 40.05
CA THR A 70 -25.74 -22.01 40.00
C THR A 70 -26.69 -20.81 40.17
N THR A 71 -26.10 -19.64 40.45
CA THR A 71 -26.82 -18.40 40.73
C THR A 71 -26.12 -17.19 40.13
N GLY A 72 -26.89 -16.16 39.77
CA GLY A 72 -26.39 -14.86 39.31
C GLY A 72 -27.08 -13.70 40.01
N THR A 73 -26.68 -12.48 39.70
CA THR A 73 -27.26 -11.24 40.24
C THR A 73 -27.23 -10.13 39.20
N GLY A 74 -28.09 -9.13 39.36
CA GLY A 74 -28.17 -7.97 38.46
C GLY A 74 -29.38 -8.01 37.50
N PRO A 75 -29.77 -6.84 36.94
CA PRO A 75 -30.98 -6.71 36.12
C PRO A 75 -30.86 -7.45 34.80
N ASP A 76 -29.67 -7.62 34.22
CA ASP A 76 -29.42 -8.57 33.14
C ASP A 76 -28.25 -9.48 33.58
N ALA A 77 -28.28 -10.75 33.16
CA ALA A 77 -27.29 -11.76 33.55
C ALA A 77 -27.14 -12.81 32.43
N SER A 78 -25.97 -13.38 32.22
CA SER A 78 -25.79 -14.51 31.30
C SER A 78 -25.40 -15.78 32.07
N HIS A 79 -25.82 -16.94 31.57
CA HIS A 79 -25.40 -18.23 32.13
C HIS A 79 -25.13 -19.26 31.04
N MET A 80 -24.04 -19.99 31.19
CA MET A 80 -23.67 -21.11 30.32
C MET A 80 -24.05 -22.41 31.00
N TYR A 81 -24.99 -23.14 30.41
CA TYR A 81 -25.44 -24.41 30.95
C TYR A 81 -24.54 -25.53 30.48
N ALA A 82 -23.96 -26.28 31.42
CA ALA A 82 -23.01 -27.36 31.12
C ALA A 82 -23.60 -28.54 30.32
N ARG A 83 -24.93 -28.59 30.16
CA ARG A 83 -25.64 -29.57 29.32
C ARG A 83 -26.85 -28.90 28.67
N ALA A 84 -27.28 -29.47 27.54
CA ALA A 84 -28.58 -29.19 26.96
C ALA A 84 -29.72 -29.68 27.87
N GLY A 85 -30.84 -28.97 27.90
CA GLY A 85 -31.99 -29.36 28.72
C GLY A 85 -32.93 -28.20 29.01
N THR A 86 -34.04 -28.52 29.69
CA THR A 86 -34.92 -27.48 30.24
C THR A 86 -34.64 -27.31 31.72
N TYR A 87 -34.23 -26.12 32.10
CA TYR A 87 -33.89 -25.74 33.47
C TYR A 87 -34.98 -24.82 34.05
N GLN A 88 -35.25 -24.97 35.34
CA GLN A 88 -36.19 -24.08 36.05
C GLN A 88 -35.41 -22.94 36.68
N ALA A 89 -35.23 -21.86 35.91
CA ALA A 89 -34.63 -20.65 36.43
C ALA A 89 -35.64 -19.92 37.34
N THR A 90 -35.13 -19.08 38.24
CA THR A 90 -35.94 -18.25 39.14
C THR A 90 -35.28 -16.90 39.30
N LEU A 91 -36.00 -15.84 38.92
CA LEU A 91 -35.63 -14.46 39.27
C LEU A 91 -36.26 -14.13 40.62
N THR A 92 -35.44 -13.71 41.58
CA THR A 92 -35.86 -13.08 42.84
C THR A 92 -35.51 -11.60 42.77
N VAL A 93 -36.47 -10.71 43.01
CA VAL A 93 -36.23 -9.28 43.14
C VAL A 93 -36.55 -8.79 44.55
N LYS A 94 -35.82 -7.76 44.99
CA LYS A 94 -36.02 -7.09 46.28
C LYS A 94 -36.14 -5.58 46.06
N ASP A 95 -37.08 -4.96 46.74
CA ASP A 95 -37.31 -3.51 46.70
C ASP A 95 -36.45 -2.72 47.72
N ASP A 96 -36.44 -1.40 47.59
CA ASP A 96 -35.72 -0.44 48.45
C ASP A 96 -36.16 -0.40 49.91
N ARG A 97 -37.31 -1.00 50.24
CA ARG A 97 -37.86 -1.11 51.59
C ARG A 97 -37.74 -2.52 52.17
N GLY A 98 -37.21 -3.44 51.38
CA GLY A 98 -36.71 -4.73 51.80
C GLY A 98 -37.65 -5.92 51.60
N ALA A 99 -38.82 -5.77 50.99
CA ALA A 99 -39.62 -6.94 50.62
C ALA A 99 -39.08 -7.60 49.35
N SER A 100 -39.41 -8.88 49.17
CA SER A 100 -38.87 -9.68 48.07
C SER A 100 -39.91 -10.61 47.49
N ALA A 101 -39.81 -10.84 46.19
CA ALA A 101 -40.66 -11.74 45.44
C ALA A 101 -39.82 -12.54 44.44
N SER A 102 -40.26 -13.75 44.12
CA SER A 102 -39.58 -14.64 43.17
C SER A 102 -40.54 -15.14 42.11
N LYS A 103 -40.06 -15.28 40.87
CA LYS A 103 -40.78 -15.88 39.74
C LYS A 103 -39.90 -16.93 39.08
N GLY A 104 -40.37 -18.18 39.14
CA GLY A 104 -39.81 -19.29 38.38
C GLY A 104 -40.25 -19.25 36.92
N PHE A 105 -39.39 -19.67 36.00
CA PHE A 105 -39.68 -19.80 34.59
C PHE A 105 -38.78 -20.88 33.94
N ALA A 106 -39.33 -21.57 32.95
CA ALA A 106 -38.59 -22.57 32.20
C ALA A 106 -37.64 -21.90 31.19
N VAL A 107 -36.41 -22.40 31.16
CA VAL A 107 -35.36 -22.03 30.21
C VAL A 107 -35.00 -23.27 29.43
N THR A 108 -35.26 -23.28 28.12
CA THR A 108 -34.89 -24.41 27.27
C THR A 108 -33.58 -24.11 26.57
N VAL A 109 -32.51 -24.71 27.06
CA VAL A 109 -31.19 -24.66 26.45
C VAL A 109 -31.14 -25.73 25.36
N GLN A 110 -31.16 -25.29 24.10
CA GLN A 110 -30.96 -26.19 22.99
C GLN A 110 -29.53 -26.73 23.01
N PRO A 111 -29.32 -28.02 22.67
CA PRO A 111 -27.96 -28.54 22.53
C PRO A 111 -27.20 -27.74 21.48
N LYS A 112 -25.90 -27.57 21.71
CA LYS A 112 -24.97 -27.27 20.63
C LYS A 112 -25.20 -28.32 19.53
N PRO A 113 -25.56 -27.93 18.29
CA PRO A 113 -25.75 -28.89 17.22
C PRO A 113 -24.49 -29.72 17.07
N ASN A 114 -24.62 -31.05 17.08
CA ASN A 114 -23.49 -31.95 16.85
C ASN A 114 -22.82 -31.55 15.54
N MET A 115 -21.55 -31.21 15.57
CA MET A 115 -20.84 -30.99 14.32
C MET A 115 -20.74 -32.35 13.63
N LEU A 116 -20.85 -32.39 12.30
CA LEU A 116 -20.54 -33.64 11.61
C LEU A 116 -19.03 -33.90 11.81
N PRO A 117 -18.61 -35.15 12.09
CA PRO A 117 -17.19 -35.45 12.14
C PRO A 117 -16.56 -35.13 10.79
N GLU A 118 -15.29 -34.78 10.78
CA GLU A 118 -14.53 -34.58 9.56
C GLU A 118 -13.92 -35.91 9.13
N ALA A 119 -14.54 -36.56 8.14
CA ALA A 119 -13.95 -37.70 7.46
C ALA A 119 -12.72 -37.21 6.66
N ALA A 120 -11.52 -37.55 7.12
CA ALA A 120 -10.27 -37.25 6.44
C ALA A 120 -9.53 -38.57 6.20
N GLY A 121 -9.72 -39.11 5.00
CA GLY A 121 -9.08 -40.34 4.54
C GLY A 121 -8.11 -40.06 3.40
N SER A 122 -6.96 -40.72 3.41
CA SER A 122 -6.02 -40.77 2.30
C SER A 122 -5.96 -42.17 1.71
N ALA A 123 -5.53 -42.26 0.46
CA ALA A 123 -5.25 -43.52 -0.22
C ALA A 123 -3.94 -43.40 -1.01
N THR A 124 -3.09 -44.42 -0.90
CA THR A 124 -1.81 -44.49 -1.60
C THR A 124 -1.82 -45.71 -2.50
N ALA A 125 -1.95 -45.49 -3.81
CA ALA A 125 -1.74 -46.54 -4.80
C ALA A 125 -0.28 -46.99 -4.79
N THR A 126 -0.03 -48.28 -4.98
CA THR A 126 1.31 -48.86 -5.16
C THR A 126 1.69 -48.74 -6.64
N PRO A 127 2.69 -47.92 -7.02
CA PRO A 127 2.97 -47.59 -8.43
C PRO A 127 3.18 -48.82 -9.32
N GLY A 128 2.61 -48.78 -10.53
CA GLY A 128 2.71 -49.86 -11.53
C GLY A 128 1.89 -51.11 -11.19
N THR A 129 1.06 -51.07 -10.13
CA THR A 129 0.24 -52.20 -9.68
C THR A 129 -1.21 -51.78 -9.38
N LEU A 130 -2.08 -52.78 -9.22
CA LEU A 130 -3.48 -52.58 -8.87
C LEU A 130 -3.75 -52.51 -7.35
N ALA A 131 -2.71 -52.40 -6.51
CA ALA A 131 -2.82 -52.38 -5.06
C ALA A 131 -2.84 -50.95 -4.49
N ALA A 132 -3.52 -50.75 -3.37
CA ALA A 132 -3.54 -49.49 -2.61
C ALA A 132 -3.64 -49.71 -1.10
N THR A 133 -3.08 -48.78 -0.32
CA THR A 133 -3.32 -48.64 1.12
C THR A 133 -4.20 -47.43 1.40
N PHE A 134 -4.92 -47.43 2.52
CA PHE A 134 -5.85 -46.37 2.92
C PHE A 134 -5.64 -46.06 4.41
N ASP A 135 -5.62 -44.77 4.75
CA ASP A 135 -5.48 -44.29 6.14
C ASP A 135 -6.53 -43.21 6.44
N GLY A 136 -7.44 -43.52 7.36
CA GLY A 136 -8.45 -42.62 7.89
C GLY A 136 -8.03 -41.92 9.18
N GLY A 137 -6.83 -42.19 9.71
CA GLY A 137 -6.38 -41.72 11.03
C GLY A 137 -6.20 -40.20 11.17
N ALA A 138 -6.34 -39.43 10.09
CA ALA A 138 -6.43 -37.97 10.11
C ALA A 138 -7.85 -37.45 10.39
N SER A 139 -8.86 -38.32 10.37
CA SER A 139 -10.25 -37.94 10.66
C SER A 139 -10.39 -37.48 12.10
N ARG A 140 -11.16 -36.41 12.29
CA ARG A 140 -11.34 -35.74 13.58
C ARG A 140 -12.80 -35.43 13.77
N ASP A 141 -13.18 -35.20 15.01
CA ASP A 141 -14.47 -34.62 15.36
C ASP A 141 -14.17 -33.32 16.11
N HIS A 142 -14.89 -32.25 15.77
CA HIS A 142 -14.64 -30.91 16.28
C HIS A 142 -15.30 -30.68 17.64
N ASP A 143 -16.30 -31.50 18.02
CA ASP A 143 -16.91 -31.46 19.34
C ASP A 143 -16.95 -32.81 20.09
N GLY A 144 -16.22 -33.83 19.60
CA GLY A 144 -16.15 -35.17 20.19
C GLY A 144 -14.94 -35.98 19.69
N ARG A 145 -15.15 -37.25 19.34
CA ARG A 145 -14.09 -38.13 18.78
C ARG A 145 -14.65 -39.15 17.77
N VAL A 146 -13.85 -39.50 16.77
CA VAL A 146 -14.17 -40.60 15.85
C VAL A 146 -14.04 -41.97 16.56
N VAL A 147 -15.11 -42.77 16.57
CA VAL A 147 -15.17 -44.09 17.22
C VAL A 147 -15.17 -45.27 16.25
N ALA A 148 -15.50 -45.06 14.97
CA ALA A 148 -15.43 -46.12 13.96
C ALA A 148 -15.06 -45.60 12.57
N TYR A 149 -14.39 -46.47 11.81
CA TYR A 149 -13.94 -46.24 10.44
C TYR A 149 -14.43 -47.40 9.56
N ALA A 150 -15.18 -47.09 8.51
CA ALA A 150 -15.63 -48.04 7.50
C ALA A 150 -15.23 -47.56 6.10
N TRP A 151 -14.72 -48.48 5.28
CA TRP A 151 -14.28 -48.21 3.92
C TRP A 151 -15.10 -49.05 2.94
N THR A 152 -15.59 -48.44 1.86
CA THR A 152 -16.10 -49.17 0.68
C THR A 152 -15.28 -48.76 -0.54
N PHE A 153 -14.69 -49.69 -1.27
CA PHE A 153 -13.67 -49.38 -2.28
C PHE A 153 -14.23 -49.09 -3.69
N GLY A 154 -15.55 -48.96 -3.86
CA GLY A 154 -16.17 -48.65 -5.16
C GLY A 154 -16.21 -49.81 -6.17
N ASP A 155 -15.55 -50.93 -5.89
CA ASP A 155 -15.56 -52.16 -6.71
C ASP A 155 -16.50 -53.26 -6.16
N GLY A 156 -17.35 -52.89 -5.18
CA GLY A 156 -18.24 -53.81 -4.46
C GLY A 156 -17.63 -54.42 -3.19
N THR A 157 -16.36 -54.15 -2.86
CA THR A 157 -15.70 -54.63 -1.64
C THR A 157 -15.62 -53.56 -0.54
N ALA A 158 -15.40 -53.99 0.70
CA ALA A 158 -15.40 -53.13 1.89
C ALA A 158 -14.48 -53.64 3.00
N ALA A 159 -14.01 -52.75 3.86
CA ALA A 159 -13.18 -53.04 5.03
C ALA A 159 -13.54 -52.15 6.24
N LYS A 160 -12.98 -52.46 7.41
CA LYS A 160 -13.15 -51.67 8.64
C LYS A 160 -11.79 -51.47 9.32
N GLY A 161 -11.62 -50.31 9.96
CA GLY A 161 -10.38 -49.93 10.65
C GLY A 161 -9.79 -48.64 10.11
N ALA A 162 -8.98 -47.97 10.93
CA ALA A 162 -8.35 -46.70 10.55
C ALA A 162 -7.35 -46.88 9.39
N ARG A 163 -6.62 -48.00 9.33
CA ARG A 163 -5.69 -48.34 8.24
C ARG A 163 -6.05 -49.68 7.63
N VAL A 164 -6.14 -49.74 6.30
CA VAL A 164 -6.50 -50.94 5.53
C VAL A 164 -5.74 -50.98 4.19
N SER A 165 -5.70 -52.14 3.54
CA SER A 165 -5.16 -52.30 2.18
C SER A 165 -6.13 -53.08 1.29
N HIS A 166 -6.09 -52.81 -0.01
CA HIS A 166 -6.95 -53.45 -1.01
C HIS A 166 -6.23 -53.58 -2.37
N THR A 167 -6.62 -54.58 -3.16
CA THR A 167 -6.08 -54.79 -4.51
C THR A 167 -7.22 -54.97 -5.50
N TYR A 168 -7.31 -54.07 -6.47
CA TYR A 168 -8.33 -54.05 -7.50
C TYR A 168 -8.04 -55.05 -8.62
N LYS A 169 -9.09 -55.40 -9.37
CA LYS A 169 -9.00 -56.37 -10.49
C LYS A 169 -8.65 -55.73 -11.84
N ALA A 170 -8.82 -54.43 -11.98
CA ALA A 170 -8.53 -53.67 -13.19
C ALA A 170 -7.94 -52.30 -12.83
N PRO A 171 -7.18 -51.65 -13.73
CA PRO A 171 -6.81 -50.25 -13.55
C PRO A 171 -8.04 -49.35 -13.66
N GLY A 172 -8.07 -48.29 -12.87
CA GLY A 172 -9.18 -47.35 -12.83
C GLY A 172 -9.14 -46.42 -11.63
N THR A 173 -9.91 -45.35 -11.71
CA THR A 173 -10.23 -44.49 -10.56
C THR A 173 -11.45 -45.06 -9.86
N TYR A 174 -11.24 -45.53 -8.63
CA TYR A 174 -12.29 -46.08 -7.79
C TYR A 174 -12.67 -45.06 -6.71
N PRO A 175 -13.96 -44.70 -6.58
CA PRO A 175 -14.43 -43.81 -5.53
C PRO A 175 -14.51 -44.59 -4.21
N ALA A 176 -13.35 -44.83 -3.60
CA ALA A 176 -13.33 -45.38 -2.25
C ALA A 176 -13.97 -44.35 -1.31
N ARG A 177 -14.89 -44.80 -0.45
CA ARG A 177 -15.57 -43.94 0.53
C ARG A 177 -15.11 -44.34 1.92
N LEU A 178 -14.42 -43.43 2.61
CA LEU A 178 -14.32 -43.49 4.06
C LEU A 178 -15.65 -43.00 4.64
N THR A 179 -16.20 -43.73 5.60
CA THR A 179 -17.27 -43.26 6.48
C THR A 179 -16.78 -43.37 7.91
N VAL A 180 -16.79 -42.24 8.61
CA VAL A 180 -16.47 -42.16 10.05
C VAL A 180 -17.75 -41.95 10.85
N LEU A 181 -17.76 -42.50 12.05
CA LEU A 181 -18.81 -42.33 13.05
C LEU A 181 -18.18 -41.64 14.27
N ASP A 182 -18.79 -40.57 14.78
CA ASP A 182 -18.39 -39.93 16.03
C ASP A 182 -18.95 -40.64 17.27
N ASP A 183 -18.54 -40.20 18.46
CA ASP A 183 -19.01 -40.76 19.74
C ASP A 183 -20.42 -40.32 20.15
N ARG A 184 -21.12 -39.58 19.30
CA ARG A 184 -22.48 -39.07 19.51
C ARG A 184 -23.50 -39.58 18.48
N GLY A 185 -23.05 -40.35 17.50
CA GLY A 185 -23.86 -41.07 16.52
C GLY A 185 -23.95 -40.42 15.14
N SER A 186 -23.32 -39.27 14.90
CA SER A 186 -23.29 -38.67 13.56
C SER A 186 -22.21 -39.32 12.70
N THR A 187 -22.53 -39.45 11.41
CA THR A 187 -21.61 -39.97 10.41
C THR A 187 -21.26 -38.89 9.40
N ALA A 188 -20.00 -38.85 9.00
CA ALA A 188 -19.58 -38.18 7.78
C ALA A 188 -18.86 -39.16 6.86
N SER A 189 -18.91 -38.87 5.56
CA SER A 189 -18.16 -39.64 4.57
C SER A 189 -17.30 -38.72 3.73
N ALA A 190 -16.08 -39.14 3.45
CA ALA A 190 -15.23 -38.56 2.43
C ALA A 190 -15.06 -39.57 1.29
N GLU A 191 -15.15 -39.07 0.07
CA GLU A 191 -14.65 -39.80 -1.07
C GLU A 191 -13.15 -39.60 -1.14
N VAL A 192 -12.44 -40.72 -1.19
CA VAL A 192 -10.99 -40.83 -1.27
C VAL A 192 -10.72 -41.54 -2.60
N PRO A 193 -10.90 -40.84 -3.74
CA PRO A 193 -10.74 -41.44 -5.05
C PRO A 193 -9.30 -41.96 -5.18
N VAL A 194 -9.15 -43.27 -5.37
CA VAL A 194 -7.84 -43.87 -5.62
C VAL A 194 -7.78 -44.32 -7.07
N THR A 195 -6.80 -43.79 -7.79
CA THR A 195 -6.48 -44.25 -9.14
C THR A 195 -5.38 -45.27 -9.04
N VAL A 196 -5.72 -46.55 -9.20
CA VAL A 196 -4.72 -47.60 -9.41
C VAL A 196 -4.51 -47.80 -10.90
N ALA A 197 -3.26 -48.00 -11.30
CA ALA A 197 -2.88 -48.20 -12.69
C ALA A 197 -1.98 -49.42 -12.79
N GLY A 198 -2.20 -50.25 -13.81
CA GLY A 198 -1.16 -51.17 -14.26
C GLY A 198 0.00 -50.37 -14.88
N ASN A 199 1.09 -51.07 -15.19
CA ASN A 199 2.30 -50.49 -15.76
C ASN A 199 1.99 -49.50 -16.89
N ARG A 200 2.39 -48.25 -16.70
CA ARG A 200 2.28 -47.18 -17.69
C ARG A 200 3.47 -47.28 -18.65
N ALA A 201 3.24 -46.91 -19.91
CA ALA A 201 4.37 -46.73 -20.82
C ALA A 201 5.25 -45.56 -20.32
N PRO A 202 6.57 -45.60 -20.55
CA PRO A 202 7.45 -44.51 -20.17
C PRO A 202 7.06 -43.21 -20.87
N VAL A 203 7.45 -42.06 -20.32
CA VAL A 203 7.32 -40.76 -20.97
C VAL A 203 8.63 -40.46 -21.73
N PRO A 204 8.62 -40.57 -23.07
CA PRO A 204 9.78 -40.24 -23.88
C PRO A 204 9.95 -38.72 -23.87
N MET A 205 11.09 -38.25 -23.38
CA MET A 205 11.48 -36.84 -23.45
C MET A 205 12.79 -36.76 -24.22
N ALA A 206 12.83 -35.87 -25.21
CA ALA A 206 14.03 -35.58 -25.97
C ALA A 206 14.09 -34.11 -26.39
N VAL A 207 15.32 -33.66 -26.58
CA VAL A 207 15.67 -32.42 -27.27
C VAL A 207 16.50 -32.75 -28.51
N ALA A 208 16.35 -31.94 -29.54
CA ALA A 208 17.15 -31.97 -30.76
C ALA A 208 17.73 -30.56 -30.96
N VAL A 209 19.06 -30.45 -30.92
CA VAL A 209 19.77 -29.17 -30.99
C VAL A 209 20.52 -29.09 -32.33
N PRO A 210 20.06 -28.26 -33.28
CA PRO A 210 20.80 -28.01 -34.51
C PRO A 210 22.15 -27.36 -34.20
N VAL A 211 23.22 -27.96 -34.71
CA VAL A 211 24.57 -27.43 -34.58
C VAL A 211 24.70 -26.22 -35.50
N SER A 212 24.78 -25.03 -34.90
CA SER A 212 24.79 -23.73 -35.60
C SER A 212 25.70 -23.71 -36.84
N GLY A 213 25.16 -23.25 -37.96
CA GLY A 213 25.86 -23.16 -39.25
C GLY A 213 26.13 -24.50 -39.95
N LYS A 214 25.65 -25.64 -39.44
CA LYS A 214 25.84 -26.97 -40.01
C LYS A 214 24.49 -27.68 -40.24
N LEU A 215 24.55 -28.82 -40.93
CA LEU A 215 23.41 -29.75 -41.08
C LEU A 215 23.41 -30.85 -39.99
N ALA A 216 24.25 -30.70 -38.96
CA ALA A 216 24.35 -31.63 -37.84
C ALA A 216 23.34 -31.26 -36.75
N VAL A 217 22.81 -32.25 -36.05
CA VAL A 217 21.87 -32.11 -34.94
C VAL A 217 22.23 -33.10 -33.85
N ASP A 218 22.40 -32.61 -32.64
CA ASP A 218 22.65 -33.42 -31.46
C ASP A 218 21.32 -33.73 -30.75
N PHE A 219 21.08 -35.00 -30.46
CA PHE A 219 19.86 -35.48 -29.82
C PHE A 219 20.17 -36.01 -28.43
N ASP A 220 19.44 -35.52 -27.42
CA ASP A 220 19.50 -36.03 -26.04
C ASP A 220 18.10 -36.42 -25.56
N ALA A 221 17.98 -37.67 -25.12
CA ALA A 221 16.80 -38.29 -24.52
C ALA A 221 17.02 -38.73 -23.07
N ALA A 222 18.14 -38.35 -22.44
CA ALA A 222 18.47 -38.75 -21.06
C ALA A 222 17.43 -38.30 -20.01
N GLY A 223 16.59 -37.31 -20.33
CA GLY A 223 15.45 -36.90 -19.53
C GLY A 223 14.18 -37.78 -19.67
N SER A 224 14.20 -38.80 -20.52
CA SER A 224 13.08 -39.76 -20.61
C SER A 224 12.88 -40.46 -19.26
N SER A 225 11.64 -40.52 -18.81
CA SER A 225 11.29 -40.96 -17.47
C SER A 225 10.21 -42.03 -17.49
N ASP A 226 10.13 -42.83 -16.44
CA ASP A 226 9.02 -43.75 -16.22
C ASP A 226 8.40 -43.41 -14.86
N SER A 227 7.10 -43.08 -14.90
CA SER A 227 6.34 -42.67 -13.72
C SER A 227 6.09 -43.79 -12.71
N ASP A 228 6.27 -45.06 -13.10
CA ASP A 228 6.07 -46.19 -12.20
C ASP A 228 7.17 -47.26 -12.20
N GLY A 229 8.22 -47.10 -13.01
CA GLY A 229 9.35 -48.03 -13.13
C GLY A 229 10.70 -47.35 -13.47
N THR A 230 11.46 -47.92 -14.40
CA THR A 230 12.77 -47.38 -14.85
C THR A 230 12.98 -47.64 -16.34
N ILE A 231 13.66 -46.73 -17.05
CA ILE A 231 13.95 -46.90 -18.48
C ILE A 231 14.95 -48.03 -18.76
N ALA A 232 14.62 -48.88 -19.72
CA ALA A 232 15.43 -50.00 -20.20
C ALA A 232 16.19 -49.70 -21.51
N SER A 233 15.63 -48.92 -22.44
CA SER A 233 16.31 -48.59 -23.72
C SER A 233 15.75 -47.37 -24.46
N HIS A 234 16.60 -46.75 -25.29
CA HIS A 234 16.28 -45.64 -26.22
C HIS A 234 16.67 -46.00 -27.66
N ALA A 235 15.79 -45.77 -28.62
CA ALA A 235 16.02 -45.98 -30.06
C ALA A 235 15.46 -44.81 -30.89
N TRP A 236 16.06 -44.52 -32.04
CA TRP A 236 15.80 -43.31 -32.83
C TRP A 236 15.66 -43.61 -34.33
N THR A 237 14.82 -42.83 -35.01
CA THR A 237 14.81 -42.68 -36.47
C THR A 237 14.81 -41.19 -36.81
N PHE A 238 15.65 -40.71 -37.71
CA PHE A 238 15.88 -39.26 -37.88
C PHE A 238 14.99 -38.59 -38.93
N GLY A 239 14.10 -39.33 -39.58
CA GLY A 239 13.17 -38.81 -40.59
C GLY A 239 13.74 -38.70 -42.02
N ASP A 240 15.03 -38.98 -42.21
CA ASP A 240 15.73 -39.02 -43.51
C ASP A 240 16.09 -40.45 -43.97
N GLY A 241 15.70 -41.47 -43.20
CA GLY A 241 16.02 -42.88 -43.41
C GLY A 241 17.12 -43.43 -42.50
N ALA A 242 17.83 -42.58 -41.75
CA ALA A 242 18.82 -43.03 -40.76
C ALA A 242 18.18 -43.34 -39.38
N SER A 243 18.90 -44.11 -38.56
CA SER A 243 18.47 -44.56 -37.22
C SER A 243 19.64 -44.56 -36.22
N GLY A 244 19.33 -44.40 -34.94
CA GLY A 244 20.31 -44.40 -33.84
C GLY A 244 19.81 -45.12 -32.59
N THR A 245 20.69 -45.31 -31.60
CA THR A 245 20.34 -45.94 -30.31
C THR A 245 21.15 -45.32 -29.18
N GLY A 246 20.55 -45.24 -27.99
CA GLY A 246 21.17 -44.63 -26.81
C GLY A 246 20.50 -43.31 -26.41
N ALA A 247 20.77 -42.88 -25.18
CA ALA A 247 20.19 -41.65 -24.63
C ALA A 247 20.74 -40.39 -25.33
N ARG A 248 22.01 -40.39 -25.76
CA ARG A 248 22.63 -39.29 -26.52
C ARG A 248 23.15 -39.80 -27.86
N VAL A 249 22.81 -39.12 -28.95
CA VAL A 249 23.22 -39.48 -30.31
C VAL A 249 23.31 -38.24 -31.21
N ALA A 250 24.34 -38.16 -32.05
CA ALA A 250 24.50 -37.10 -33.03
C ALA A 250 24.11 -37.63 -34.42
N HIS A 251 23.43 -36.80 -35.23
CA HIS A 251 23.10 -37.11 -36.62
C HIS A 251 23.44 -35.94 -37.54
N THR A 252 23.69 -36.19 -38.83
CA THR A 252 23.97 -35.14 -39.82
C THR A 252 23.13 -35.35 -41.07
N TYR A 253 22.26 -34.39 -41.33
CA TYR A 253 21.35 -34.40 -42.46
C TYR A 253 22.06 -34.00 -43.76
N ALA A 254 21.65 -34.59 -44.87
CA ALA A 254 22.30 -34.35 -46.17
C ALA A 254 21.91 -33.02 -46.83
N ARG A 255 20.81 -32.38 -46.38
CA ARG A 255 20.27 -31.13 -46.94
C ARG A 255 19.60 -30.29 -45.84
N PRO A 256 19.46 -28.97 -46.01
CA PRO A 256 18.53 -28.18 -45.21
C PRO A 256 17.09 -28.63 -45.43
N GLY A 257 16.26 -28.55 -44.40
CA GLY A 257 14.84 -28.89 -44.43
C GLY A 257 14.28 -29.28 -43.06
N THR A 258 12.97 -29.45 -43.00
CA THR A 258 12.25 -29.91 -41.82
C THR A 258 12.19 -31.44 -41.79
N TYR A 259 12.68 -32.06 -40.72
CA TYR A 259 12.71 -33.52 -40.54
C TYR A 259 11.90 -33.96 -39.32
N ALA A 260 11.18 -35.08 -39.45
CA ALA A 260 10.45 -35.69 -38.33
C ALA A 260 11.29 -36.79 -37.69
N ALA A 261 12.13 -36.43 -36.72
CA ALA A 261 12.85 -37.41 -35.91
C ALA A 261 11.87 -38.09 -34.93
N THR A 262 12.03 -39.39 -34.66
CA THR A 262 11.20 -40.13 -33.72
C THR A 262 12.07 -40.91 -32.74
N LEU A 263 11.93 -40.60 -31.46
CA LEU A 263 12.44 -41.37 -30.33
C LEU A 263 11.44 -42.48 -29.97
N THR A 264 11.94 -43.66 -29.60
CA THR A 264 11.22 -44.76 -28.97
C THR A 264 11.91 -45.13 -27.66
N VAL A 265 11.15 -45.17 -26.56
CA VAL A 265 11.63 -45.51 -25.22
C VAL A 265 10.89 -46.74 -24.70
N ARG A 266 11.61 -47.60 -23.96
CA ARG A 266 11.06 -48.80 -23.32
C ARG A 266 11.39 -48.84 -21.84
N ASP A 267 10.44 -49.26 -21.00
CA ASP A 267 10.63 -49.43 -19.56
C ASP A 267 11.10 -50.84 -19.14
N ASN A 268 11.32 -51.02 -17.83
CA ASN A 268 11.78 -52.25 -17.20
C ASN A 268 10.72 -53.35 -17.02
N ARG A 269 9.43 -53.07 -17.26
CA ARG A 269 8.34 -54.07 -17.25
C ARG A 269 7.82 -54.39 -18.66
N GLY A 270 8.37 -53.74 -19.67
CA GLY A 270 8.27 -54.05 -21.08
C GLY A 270 7.42 -53.09 -21.92
N ALA A 271 6.76 -52.07 -21.36
CA ALA A 271 5.95 -51.14 -22.15
C ALA A 271 6.82 -50.07 -22.84
N THR A 272 6.26 -49.47 -23.88
CA THR A 272 6.98 -48.62 -24.85
C THR A 272 6.17 -47.40 -25.24
N ALA A 273 6.85 -46.28 -25.47
CA ALA A 273 6.25 -45.05 -25.99
C ALA A 273 7.17 -44.36 -26.99
N THR A 274 6.62 -43.47 -27.80
CA THR A 274 7.34 -42.73 -28.85
C THR A 274 7.10 -41.23 -28.76
N LEU A 275 8.12 -40.44 -29.10
CA LEU A 275 8.06 -38.98 -29.26
C LEU A 275 8.54 -38.63 -30.67
N ALA A 276 7.72 -37.90 -31.43
CA ALA A 276 8.14 -37.28 -32.67
C ALA A 276 8.61 -35.84 -32.39
N LEU A 277 9.79 -35.48 -32.89
CA LEU A 277 10.36 -34.14 -32.86
C LEU A 277 10.42 -33.59 -34.28
N THR A 278 9.92 -32.38 -34.46
CA THR A 278 10.14 -31.63 -35.70
C THR A 278 11.47 -30.90 -35.60
N VAL A 279 12.38 -31.19 -36.53
CA VAL A 279 13.76 -30.71 -36.54
C VAL A 279 13.97 -29.86 -37.79
N ASP A 280 13.96 -28.54 -37.61
CA ASP A 280 14.25 -27.60 -38.69
C ASP A 280 15.77 -27.43 -38.87
N VAL A 281 16.30 -28.11 -39.89
CA VAL A 281 17.69 -27.99 -40.30
C VAL A 281 17.81 -26.81 -41.26
N THR A 282 17.92 -25.60 -40.73
CA THR A 282 18.03 -24.39 -41.56
C THR A 282 19.46 -24.11 -41.99
N GLY A 283 19.66 -23.78 -43.27
CA GLY A 283 20.78 -22.91 -43.65
C GLY A 283 20.56 -21.49 -43.10
N ALA A 284 21.59 -20.64 -43.15
CA ALA A 284 21.56 -19.30 -42.53
C ALA A 284 20.25 -18.51 -42.80
N VAL A 285 19.65 -18.00 -41.71
CA VAL A 285 18.29 -17.41 -41.69
C VAL A 285 18.31 -15.94 -42.12
N ALA A 286 17.25 -15.50 -42.80
CA ALA A 286 17.08 -14.13 -43.30
C ALA A 286 16.69 -13.12 -42.20
N ALA A 287 17.00 -11.85 -42.42
CA ALA A 287 16.81 -10.77 -41.44
C ALA A 287 15.33 -10.41 -41.21
N THR A 288 14.95 -10.28 -39.94
CA THR A 288 13.64 -9.82 -39.45
C THR A 288 13.71 -8.38 -38.92
N THR A 289 12.56 -7.73 -38.73
CA THR A 289 12.48 -6.47 -37.97
C THR A 289 12.97 -6.69 -36.53
N PRO A 290 13.82 -5.82 -35.96
CA PRO A 290 14.32 -6.01 -34.61
C PRO A 290 13.21 -5.93 -33.54
N TRP A 291 13.33 -6.67 -32.43
CA TRP A 291 12.43 -6.48 -31.29
C TRP A 291 12.79 -5.23 -30.49
N VAL A 292 11.77 -4.70 -29.82
CA VAL A 292 11.90 -3.65 -28.79
C VAL A 292 11.11 -4.13 -27.58
N THR A 293 11.81 -4.36 -26.48
CA THR A 293 11.28 -4.94 -25.24
C THR A 293 11.40 -3.92 -24.11
N GLY A 294 10.30 -3.25 -23.76
CA GLY A 294 10.31 -2.21 -22.72
C GLY A 294 9.96 -2.77 -21.35
N TYR A 295 10.85 -2.60 -20.36
CA TYR A 295 10.58 -2.98 -18.98
C TYR A 295 9.80 -1.87 -18.28
N TYR A 296 8.68 -2.25 -17.66
CA TYR A 296 7.84 -1.38 -16.86
C TYR A 296 7.92 -1.82 -15.39
N ALA A 297 8.57 -1.00 -14.58
CA ALA A 297 8.69 -1.20 -13.15
C ALA A 297 7.39 -0.78 -12.46
N GLY A 298 6.59 -1.76 -12.06
CA GLY A 298 5.27 -1.54 -11.48
C GLY A 298 5.29 -0.74 -10.18
N TRP A 299 6.39 -0.70 -9.42
CA TRP A 299 6.47 0.17 -8.23
C TRP A 299 6.58 1.66 -8.57
N PHE A 300 6.97 2.02 -9.80
CA PHE A 300 6.95 3.38 -10.36
C PHE A 300 5.71 3.63 -11.24
N TRP A 301 4.58 2.95 -10.98
CA TRP A 301 3.39 3.05 -11.83
C TRP A 301 2.68 4.43 -11.75
N HIS A 302 2.84 5.13 -10.63
CA HIS A 302 2.30 6.49 -10.45
C HIS A 302 3.03 7.51 -11.32
N ASP A 303 4.35 7.38 -11.45
CA ASP A 303 5.23 8.35 -12.12
C ASP A 303 5.07 8.34 -13.64
N TYR A 304 4.77 7.17 -14.22
CA TYR A 304 4.44 7.01 -15.64
C TYR A 304 3.23 6.08 -15.79
N GLN A 305 2.04 6.69 -15.76
CA GLN A 305 0.78 5.96 -15.65
C GLN A 305 0.53 5.03 -16.87
N PRO A 306 -0.02 3.82 -16.64
CA PRO A 306 -0.01 2.74 -17.62
C PRO A 306 -0.86 3.03 -18.88
N GLN A 307 -1.76 4.00 -18.84
CA GLN A 307 -2.53 4.46 -20.02
C GLN A 307 -1.73 5.40 -20.95
N ASN A 308 -0.71 6.10 -20.44
CA ASN A 308 0.06 7.09 -21.21
C ASN A 308 1.15 6.45 -22.08
N ILE A 309 1.49 5.19 -21.81
CA ILE A 309 2.50 4.43 -22.57
C ILE A 309 2.10 4.35 -24.05
N ASP A 310 2.95 4.86 -24.94
CA ASP A 310 2.89 4.58 -26.38
C ASP A 310 3.29 3.12 -26.63
N MET A 311 2.27 2.26 -26.62
CA MET A 311 2.38 0.86 -26.97
C MET A 311 3.07 0.67 -28.34
N SER A 312 2.74 1.48 -29.35
CA SER A 312 3.29 1.33 -30.71
C SER A 312 4.78 1.66 -30.85
N ALA A 313 5.46 2.03 -29.76
CA ALA A 313 6.91 2.14 -29.68
C ALA A 313 7.64 0.81 -29.40
N MET A 314 6.92 -0.27 -29.09
CA MET A 314 7.47 -1.55 -28.62
C MET A 314 6.89 -2.74 -29.38
N THR A 315 7.60 -3.88 -29.35
CA THR A 315 7.05 -5.18 -29.79
C THR A 315 6.77 -6.12 -28.63
N HIS A 316 7.43 -5.90 -27.48
CA HIS A 316 7.18 -6.57 -26.22
C HIS A 316 7.15 -5.53 -25.09
N VAL A 317 6.27 -5.74 -24.10
CA VAL A 317 6.33 -5.04 -22.80
C VAL A 317 6.57 -6.08 -21.71
N VAL A 318 7.50 -5.79 -20.80
CA VAL A 318 7.77 -6.62 -19.63
C VAL A 318 7.20 -5.89 -18.41
N PHE A 319 6.34 -6.54 -17.63
CA PHE A 319 5.84 -5.98 -16.38
C PHE A 319 6.56 -6.63 -15.19
N GLY A 320 7.10 -5.80 -14.30
CA GLY A 320 7.75 -6.26 -13.07
C GLY A 320 7.25 -5.53 -11.82
N ARG A 321 7.58 -5.99 -10.61
CA ARG A 321 8.46 -7.13 -10.28
C ARG A 321 7.63 -8.24 -9.63
N VAL A 322 7.93 -9.48 -10.04
CA VAL A 322 7.49 -10.70 -9.37
C VAL A 322 8.74 -11.53 -9.12
N ALA A 323 8.86 -12.19 -7.96
CA ALA A 323 10.04 -12.95 -7.55
C ALA A 323 9.72 -14.41 -7.25
N PRO A 324 10.72 -15.32 -7.31
CA PRO A 324 10.61 -16.65 -6.71
C PRO A 324 10.57 -16.56 -5.18
N GLY A 325 9.73 -17.40 -4.56
CA GLY A 325 9.64 -17.48 -3.09
C GLY A 325 10.92 -17.99 -2.42
N GLY A 326 11.14 -17.58 -1.17
CA GLY A 326 12.39 -17.80 -0.42
C GLY A 326 13.50 -16.79 -0.74
N GLY A 327 13.20 -15.77 -1.55
CA GLY A 327 14.10 -14.64 -1.86
C GLY A 327 13.81 -13.39 -1.01
N THR A 328 14.18 -12.22 -1.54
CA THR A 328 14.07 -10.92 -0.85
C THR A 328 12.64 -10.52 -0.48
N LEU A 329 11.65 -10.92 -1.30
CA LEU A 329 10.23 -10.68 -1.06
C LEU A 329 9.58 -11.69 -0.08
N GLY A 330 10.36 -12.63 0.48
CA GLY A 330 9.83 -13.69 1.32
C GLY A 330 9.13 -14.79 0.52
N GLY A 331 7.97 -15.25 0.99
CA GLY A 331 7.31 -16.46 0.48
C GLY A 331 8.08 -17.75 0.78
N LYS A 332 7.53 -18.91 0.40
CA LYS A 332 8.21 -20.21 0.51
C LYS A 332 8.88 -20.60 -0.81
N PRO A 333 10.01 -21.32 -0.77
CA PRO A 333 10.61 -21.91 -1.97
C PRO A 333 9.59 -22.69 -2.80
N GLY A 334 9.46 -22.33 -4.08
CA GLY A 334 8.49 -22.88 -5.03
C GLY A 334 7.22 -22.02 -5.23
N GLU A 335 6.99 -20.99 -4.42
CA GLU A 335 5.90 -20.01 -4.61
C GLU A 335 6.31 -18.90 -5.61
N ILE A 336 5.31 -18.19 -6.17
CA ILE A 336 5.48 -16.98 -7.00
C ILE A 336 5.02 -15.79 -6.15
N VAL A 337 5.87 -14.76 -6.00
CA VAL A 337 5.67 -13.67 -5.03
C VAL A 337 5.61 -12.31 -5.73
N PRO A 338 4.44 -11.64 -5.75
CA PRO A 338 4.31 -10.28 -6.27
C PRO A 338 5.11 -9.25 -5.46
N GLY A 339 5.74 -8.28 -6.13
CA GLY A 339 6.65 -7.30 -5.52
C GLY A 339 6.36 -5.83 -5.83
N ALA A 340 5.53 -5.53 -6.83
CA ALA A 340 5.28 -4.15 -7.28
C ALA A 340 4.28 -3.34 -6.41
N GLY A 341 4.15 -3.69 -5.13
CA GLY A 341 3.19 -3.05 -4.22
C GLY A 341 1.75 -3.11 -4.76
N THR A 342 1.05 -1.97 -4.73
CA THR A 342 -0.35 -1.85 -5.17
C THR A 342 -0.56 -2.06 -6.67
N ALA A 343 0.49 -2.19 -7.49
CA ALA A 343 0.35 -2.40 -8.93
C ALA A 343 -0.31 -3.76 -9.29
N HIS A 344 -0.30 -4.72 -8.36
CA HIS A 344 -1.02 -6.00 -8.49
C HIS A 344 -2.46 -5.94 -7.94
N GLU A 345 -2.87 -4.84 -7.31
CA GLU A 345 -4.19 -4.68 -6.69
C GLU A 345 -5.20 -4.04 -7.65
N ALA A 346 -6.45 -4.51 -7.62
CA ALA A 346 -7.50 -4.00 -8.48
C ALA A 346 -8.03 -2.62 -8.03
N GLY A 347 -8.35 -1.76 -9.00
CA GLY A 347 -9.04 -0.49 -8.75
C GLY A 347 -8.13 0.73 -8.62
N GLN A 348 -6.80 0.54 -8.69
CA GLN A 348 -5.78 1.61 -8.66
C GLN A 348 -5.64 2.35 -10.01
N LEU A 349 -6.63 2.28 -10.90
CA LEU A 349 -6.53 2.77 -12.28
C LEU A 349 -7.45 3.97 -12.54
N PRO A 350 -7.28 4.68 -13.68
CA PRO A 350 -8.12 5.84 -14.01
C PRO A 350 -9.62 5.57 -13.90
N ALA A 351 -10.37 6.62 -13.54
CA ALA A 351 -11.79 6.56 -13.25
C ALA A 351 -12.58 5.78 -14.33
N GLY A 352 -13.13 4.63 -13.92
CA GLY A 352 -13.85 3.69 -14.80
C GLY A 352 -13.21 2.31 -14.94
N VAL A 353 -11.95 2.11 -14.55
CA VAL A 353 -11.26 0.81 -14.61
C VAL A 353 -11.10 0.19 -13.21
N THR A 354 -12.23 -0.17 -12.60
CA THR A 354 -12.26 -0.61 -11.18
C THR A 354 -11.94 -2.08 -10.94
N THR A 355 -11.94 -2.93 -11.98
CA THR A 355 -11.86 -4.39 -11.85
C THR A 355 -10.51 -4.99 -12.28
N LYS A 356 -9.48 -4.16 -12.45
CA LYS A 356 -8.16 -4.57 -12.96
C LYS A 356 -7.05 -3.96 -12.12
N SER A 357 -5.97 -4.72 -11.98
CA SER A 357 -4.68 -4.23 -11.51
C SER A 357 -3.92 -3.49 -12.63
N VAL A 358 -2.85 -2.77 -12.27
CA VAL A 358 -1.95 -2.14 -13.25
C VAL A 358 -1.36 -3.20 -14.18
N GLU A 359 -0.98 -4.35 -13.62
CA GLU A 359 -0.54 -5.55 -14.36
C GLU A 359 -1.57 -5.98 -15.41
N ASP A 360 -2.79 -6.33 -14.99
CA ASP A 360 -3.85 -6.85 -15.87
C ASP A 360 -4.31 -5.84 -16.93
N TYR A 361 -4.15 -4.55 -16.64
CA TYR A 361 -4.46 -3.47 -17.56
C TYR A 361 -3.34 -3.30 -18.60
N LEU A 362 -2.07 -3.37 -18.18
CA LEU A 362 -0.93 -3.26 -19.08
C LEU A 362 -0.87 -4.44 -20.06
N VAL A 363 -1.06 -5.68 -19.56
CA VAL A 363 -1.13 -6.89 -20.41
C VAL A 363 -2.26 -6.77 -21.44
N GLN A 364 -3.44 -6.32 -21.01
CA GLN A 364 -4.57 -6.11 -21.93
C GLN A 364 -4.27 -5.03 -22.98
N ARG A 365 -3.66 -3.89 -22.61
CA ARG A 365 -3.27 -2.84 -23.55
C ARG A 365 -2.25 -3.35 -24.58
N ALA A 366 -1.31 -4.20 -24.15
CA ALA A 366 -0.34 -4.83 -25.05
C ALA A 366 -1.05 -5.68 -26.11
N HIS A 367 -1.89 -6.63 -25.70
CA HIS A 367 -2.63 -7.49 -26.64
C HIS A 367 -3.57 -6.69 -27.57
N ALA A 368 -4.27 -5.69 -27.05
CA ALA A 368 -5.10 -4.79 -27.85
C ALA A 368 -4.31 -4.00 -28.92
N SER A 369 -3.00 -3.82 -28.69
CA SER A 369 -2.06 -3.17 -29.61
C SER A 369 -1.26 -4.15 -30.48
N GLY A 370 -1.51 -5.47 -30.37
CA GLY A 370 -0.77 -6.51 -31.08
C GLY A 370 0.62 -6.85 -30.50
N ILE A 371 0.92 -6.35 -29.29
CA ILE A 371 2.20 -6.46 -28.59
C ILE A 371 2.20 -7.68 -27.67
N LYS A 372 3.39 -8.22 -27.41
CA LYS A 372 3.61 -9.33 -26.47
C LYS A 372 3.79 -8.82 -25.05
N ALA A 373 3.06 -9.39 -24.10
CA ALA A 373 3.30 -9.16 -22.69
C ALA A 373 4.17 -10.27 -22.10
N LEU A 374 5.26 -9.91 -21.42
CA LEU A 374 6.12 -10.80 -20.65
C LEU A 374 6.10 -10.42 -19.17
N LEU A 375 6.21 -11.42 -18.30
CA LEU A 375 6.43 -11.21 -16.86
C LEU A 375 7.92 -11.03 -16.57
N MET A 376 8.32 -10.01 -15.82
CA MET A 376 9.66 -9.94 -15.21
C MET A 376 9.66 -10.81 -13.95
N LEU A 377 10.31 -11.97 -14.03
CA LEU A 377 10.54 -12.84 -12.88
C LEU A 377 11.97 -12.61 -12.37
N GLY A 378 12.12 -11.91 -11.24
CA GLY A 378 13.41 -11.66 -10.59
C GLY A 378 13.88 -10.20 -10.61
N GLY A 379 15.12 -10.00 -10.99
CA GLY A 379 15.94 -8.78 -10.88
C GLY A 379 17.02 -8.94 -9.81
N ASN A 380 17.86 -7.92 -9.66
CA ASN A 380 18.94 -7.87 -8.68
C ASN A 380 18.52 -8.35 -7.28
N ASP A 381 19.43 -9.08 -6.63
CA ASP A 381 19.32 -9.73 -5.31
C ASP A 381 18.33 -10.91 -5.18
N ASP A 382 17.64 -11.36 -6.24
CA ASP A 382 16.71 -12.51 -6.16
C ASP A 382 17.35 -13.90 -6.39
N GLY A 383 18.63 -13.98 -6.72
CA GLY A 383 19.38 -15.23 -6.88
C GLY A 383 19.22 -16.25 -5.74
N PRO A 384 19.14 -15.86 -4.46
CA PRO A 384 18.81 -16.78 -3.36
C PRO A 384 17.41 -17.40 -3.47
N GLY A 385 16.40 -16.62 -3.90
CA GLY A 385 15.03 -17.10 -4.10
C GLY A 385 14.94 -18.06 -5.27
N PHE A 386 15.59 -17.73 -6.39
CA PHE A 386 15.76 -18.65 -7.51
C PHE A 386 16.45 -19.95 -7.10
N ALA A 387 17.60 -19.87 -6.43
CA ALA A 387 18.36 -21.03 -5.99
C ALA A 387 17.56 -21.94 -5.05
N ALA A 388 16.72 -21.37 -4.17
CA ALA A 388 15.83 -22.13 -3.30
C ALA A 388 14.63 -22.75 -4.05
N SER A 389 13.96 -21.98 -4.91
CA SER A 389 12.73 -22.39 -5.61
C SER A 389 12.95 -23.41 -6.73
N THR A 390 14.14 -23.42 -7.35
CA THR A 390 14.39 -24.17 -8.60
C THR A 390 15.27 -25.41 -8.42
N THR A 391 15.44 -25.85 -7.17
CA THR A 391 16.11 -27.13 -6.83
C THR A 391 15.39 -28.32 -7.49
N PRO A 392 16.08 -29.45 -7.76
CA PRO A 392 15.46 -30.61 -8.41
C PRO A 392 14.18 -31.15 -7.75
N ALA A 393 14.00 -30.92 -6.44
CA ALA A 393 12.80 -31.33 -5.70
C ALA A 393 11.61 -30.37 -5.83
N LEU A 394 11.85 -29.08 -6.11
CA LEU A 394 10.83 -28.03 -6.15
C LEU A 394 10.56 -27.46 -7.55
N ARG A 395 11.51 -27.58 -8.47
CA ARG A 395 11.47 -26.96 -9.80
C ARG A 395 10.21 -27.28 -10.61
N GLN A 396 9.73 -28.52 -10.57
CA GLN A 396 8.48 -28.90 -11.25
C GLN A 396 7.25 -28.21 -10.65
N THR A 397 7.19 -28.07 -9.32
CA THR A 397 6.15 -27.30 -8.62
C THR A 397 6.25 -25.82 -8.96
N PHE A 398 7.47 -25.26 -8.96
CA PHE A 398 7.73 -23.86 -9.32
C PHE A 398 7.32 -23.55 -10.76
N ILE A 399 7.67 -24.42 -11.71
CA ILE A 399 7.27 -24.31 -13.13
C ILE A 399 5.74 -24.38 -13.28
N ALA A 400 5.08 -25.28 -12.56
CA ALA A 400 3.61 -25.36 -12.57
C ALA A 400 2.96 -24.09 -12.02
N ASN A 401 3.48 -23.54 -10.92
CA ASN A 401 3.01 -22.29 -10.33
C ASN A 401 3.26 -21.08 -11.24
N LEU A 402 4.44 -21.01 -11.88
CA LEU A 402 4.78 -19.98 -12.85
C LEU A 402 3.84 -20.03 -14.07
N LEU A 403 3.63 -21.20 -14.67
CA LEU A 403 2.71 -21.36 -15.81
C LEU A 403 1.25 -21.04 -15.43
N ALA A 404 0.84 -21.35 -14.20
CA ALA A 404 -0.47 -20.96 -13.69
C ALA A 404 -0.61 -19.43 -13.53
N TYR A 405 0.40 -18.76 -12.97
CA TYR A 405 0.43 -17.29 -12.86
C TYR A 405 0.40 -16.63 -14.24
N LEU A 406 1.31 -17.03 -15.13
CA LEU A 406 1.41 -16.51 -16.49
C LEU A 406 0.08 -16.66 -17.25
N SER A 407 -0.59 -17.81 -17.11
CA SER A 407 -1.88 -18.06 -17.76
C SER A 407 -3.06 -17.36 -17.09
N ALA A 408 -2.99 -17.00 -15.81
CA ALA A 408 -4.04 -16.26 -15.12
C ALA A 408 -4.07 -14.79 -15.56
N HIS A 409 -2.90 -14.20 -15.78
CA HIS A 409 -2.71 -12.82 -16.25
C HIS A 409 -2.59 -12.71 -17.79
N ASP A 410 -2.75 -13.82 -18.53
CA ASP A 410 -2.68 -13.94 -20.00
C ASP A 410 -1.31 -13.61 -20.66
N TYR A 411 -0.21 -13.64 -19.90
CA TYR A 411 1.13 -13.40 -20.44
C TYR A 411 1.48 -14.31 -21.64
N ASP A 412 2.16 -13.74 -22.64
CA ASP A 412 2.70 -14.47 -23.79
C ASP A 412 4.08 -15.11 -23.50
N GLY A 413 4.74 -14.69 -22.42
CA GLY A 413 6.07 -15.14 -22.07
C GLY A 413 6.54 -14.72 -20.68
N VAL A 414 7.79 -15.06 -20.37
CA VAL A 414 8.49 -14.64 -19.16
C VAL A 414 9.91 -14.21 -19.50
N ASP A 415 10.37 -13.17 -18.82
CA ASP A 415 11.76 -12.76 -18.75
C ASP A 415 12.34 -13.28 -17.43
N ILE A 416 13.36 -14.13 -17.52
CA ILE A 416 13.96 -14.81 -16.36
C ILE A 416 15.13 -13.98 -15.85
N ASP A 417 14.85 -12.96 -15.05
CA ASP A 417 15.84 -11.99 -14.61
C ASP A 417 16.63 -12.50 -13.38
N TRP A 418 17.48 -13.49 -13.61
CA TRP A 418 18.37 -14.06 -12.58
C TRP A 418 19.78 -13.48 -12.76
N GLU A 419 20.10 -12.42 -11.98
CA GLU A 419 21.33 -11.64 -12.14
C GLU A 419 22.52 -12.12 -11.29
N ASP A 420 22.28 -12.48 -10.02
CA ASP A 420 23.31 -12.88 -9.04
C ASP A 420 23.34 -14.40 -8.78
N ARG A 421 24.32 -14.90 -8.01
CA ARG A 421 24.41 -16.33 -7.63
C ARG A 421 24.63 -17.29 -8.80
N LEU A 422 25.23 -16.83 -9.90
CA LEU A 422 25.55 -17.64 -11.09
C LEU A 422 27.06 -17.93 -11.24
N GLU A 423 27.82 -17.82 -10.16
CA GLU A 423 29.29 -17.99 -10.17
C GLU A 423 29.70 -19.48 -10.18
N THR A 424 28.83 -20.39 -9.74
CA THR A 424 29.11 -21.83 -9.68
C THR A 424 28.45 -22.61 -10.82
N ALA A 425 29.12 -23.69 -11.25
CA ALA A 425 28.57 -24.60 -12.25
C ALA A 425 27.26 -25.28 -11.81
N ALA A 426 26.97 -25.37 -10.50
CA ALA A 426 25.72 -25.94 -10.00
C ALA A 426 24.55 -24.98 -10.26
N ASP A 427 24.70 -23.70 -9.92
CA ASP A 427 23.67 -22.69 -10.11
C ASP A 427 23.41 -22.41 -11.61
N GLN A 428 24.48 -22.38 -12.41
CA GLN A 428 24.40 -22.27 -13.88
C GLN A 428 23.58 -23.42 -14.51
N GLN A 429 23.83 -24.67 -14.07
CA GLN A 429 23.07 -25.84 -14.53
C GLN A 429 21.64 -25.85 -13.97
N GLN A 430 21.40 -25.23 -12.82
CA GLN A 430 20.06 -25.09 -12.25
C GLN A 430 19.20 -24.11 -13.05
N LEU A 431 19.76 -22.98 -13.52
CA LEU A 431 19.11 -22.06 -14.47
C LEU A 431 18.82 -22.73 -15.82
N ILE A 432 19.80 -23.47 -16.38
CA ILE A 432 19.63 -24.23 -17.63
C ILE A 432 18.50 -25.28 -17.50
N ALA A 433 18.46 -26.01 -16.38
CA ALA A 433 17.41 -26.97 -16.09
C ALA A 433 16.03 -26.30 -15.93
N LEU A 434 15.95 -25.14 -15.26
CA LEU A 434 14.73 -24.33 -15.15
C LEU A 434 14.15 -23.98 -16.52
N VAL A 435 14.94 -23.37 -17.40
CA VAL A 435 14.44 -22.93 -18.72
C VAL A 435 14.11 -24.11 -19.62
N THR A 436 14.93 -25.18 -19.60
CA THR A 436 14.67 -26.40 -20.37
C THR A 436 13.35 -27.05 -19.95
N GLU A 437 13.15 -27.27 -18.65
CA GLU A 437 11.92 -27.90 -18.12
C GLU A 437 10.70 -26.98 -18.26
N LEU A 438 10.87 -25.65 -18.17
CA LEU A 438 9.80 -24.68 -18.38
C LEU A 438 9.28 -24.70 -19.82
N LYS A 439 10.17 -24.65 -20.82
CA LYS A 439 9.77 -24.73 -22.24
C LYS A 439 9.12 -26.08 -22.57
N ALA A 440 9.62 -27.17 -21.98
CA ALA A 440 9.02 -28.50 -22.12
C ALA A 440 7.60 -28.56 -21.50
N ALA A 441 7.41 -28.05 -20.29
CA ALA A 441 6.10 -28.01 -19.63
C ALA A 441 5.10 -27.09 -20.36
N ALA A 442 5.56 -25.93 -20.84
CA ALA A 442 4.76 -24.99 -21.62
C ALA A 442 4.21 -25.61 -22.92
N ALA A 443 4.99 -26.47 -23.60
CA ALA A 443 4.54 -27.16 -24.82
C ALA A 443 3.31 -28.05 -24.61
N PHE A 444 3.02 -28.49 -23.38
CA PHE A 444 1.81 -29.24 -23.03
C PHE A 444 0.73 -28.37 -22.35
N HIS A 445 1.07 -27.15 -21.94
CA HIS A 445 0.15 -26.26 -21.25
C HIS A 445 -0.92 -25.70 -22.21
N PRO A 446 -2.23 -25.71 -21.89
CA PRO A 446 -3.30 -25.32 -22.82
C PRO A 446 -3.15 -23.93 -23.44
N ARG A 447 -2.59 -22.95 -22.70
CA ARG A 447 -2.34 -21.57 -23.18
C ARG A 447 -1.14 -21.45 -24.13
N TYR A 448 -0.19 -22.40 -24.10
CA TYR A 448 1.11 -22.27 -24.76
C TYR A 448 1.42 -23.35 -25.80
N ARG A 449 0.72 -24.50 -25.78
CA ARG A 449 0.91 -25.58 -26.78
C ARG A 449 0.70 -25.11 -28.24
N ASP A 450 -0.25 -24.20 -28.46
CA ASP A 450 -0.63 -23.67 -29.78
C ASP A 450 -0.01 -22.27 -30.04
N ARG A 451 0.63 -21.68 -29.01
CA ARG A 451 1.29 -20.36 -29.00
C ARG A 451 2.52 -20.46 -28.08
N PRO A 452 3.67 -20.95 -28.58
CA PRO A 452 4.83 -21.25 -27.74
C PRO A 452 5.20 -20.12 -26.78
N LEU A 453 5.46 -20.48 -25.52
CA LEU A 453 5.87 -19.54 -24.48
C LEU A 453 7.18 -18.85 -24.89
N LEU A 454 7.15 -17.52 -24.97
CA LEU A 454 8.35 -16.73 -25.19
C LEU A 454 9.19 -16.70 -23.89
N VAL A 455 10.47 -17.03 -24.00
CA VAL A 455 11.42 -16.91 -22.89
C VAL A 455 12.53 -15.93 -23.28
N ALA A 456 12.62 -14.84 -22.52
CA ALA A 456 13.73 -13.89 -22.60
C ALA A 456 14.68 -14.08 -21.41
N TRP A 457 15.95 -13.75 -21.61
CA TRP A 457 16.96 -13.77 -20.56
C TRP A 457 17.88 -12.54 -20.69
N PRO A 458 17.90 -11.64 -19.70
CA PRO A 458 18.90 -10.60 -19.60
C PRO A 458 20.23 -11.19 -19.10
N THR A 459 21.36 -10.65 -19.56
CA THR A 459 22.70 -11.07 -19.13
C THR A 459 23.64 -9.88 -18.96
N SER A 460 24.57 -10.03 -18.01
CA SER A 460 25.69 -9.09 -17.82
C SER A 460 26.52 -8.89 -19.09
N ILE A 461 27.11 -7.69 -19.18
CA ILE A 461 28.22 -7.37 -20.10
C ILE A 461 29.50 -8.15 -19.73
N LEU A 462 30.53 -8.03 -20.58
CA LEU A 462 31.84 -8.66 -20.40
C LEU A 462 32.93 -7.59 -20.21
N ASN A 463 33.85 -7.83 -19.28
CA ASN A 463 35.09 -7.07 -19.15
C ASN A 463 36.14 -7.66 -20.11
N MET A 464 36.32 -7.05 -21.27
CA MET A 464 37.18 -7.56 -22.35
C MET A 464 38.68 -7.59 -22.02
N ASN A 465 39.12 -7.06 -20.87
CA ASN A 465 40.49 -7.22 -20.38
C ASN A 465 40.73 -8.59 -19.73
N TYR A 466 39.68 -9.27 -19.24
CA TYR A 466 39.81 -10.48 -18.41
C TYR A 466 38.83 -11.60 -18.77
N ASP A 467 37.62 -11.26 -19.23
CA ASP A 467 36.54 -12.20 -19.44
C ASP A 467 36.61 -12.87 -20.81
N VAL A 468 36.16 -14.13 -20.84
CA VAL A 468 35.83 -14.88 -22.05
C VAL A 468 34.40 -15.40 -21.94
N VAL A 469 33.70 -15.55 -23.06
CA VAL A 469 32.32 -16.06 -23.04
C VAL A 469 32.31 -17.47 -22.45
N PRO A 470 31.62 -17.72 -21.32
CA PRO A 470 31.58 -19.03 -20.72
C PRO A 470 30.64 -19.95 -21.52
N PRO A 471 30.97 -21.24 -21.73
CA PRO A 471 30.18 -22.14 -22.57
C PRO A 471 28.69 -22.25 -22.19
N TRP A 472 28.37 -22.16 -20.89
CA TRP A 472 27.00 -22.23 -20.40
C TRP A 472 26.12 -21.05 -20.87
N LYS A 473 26.70 -19.86 -21.12
CA LYS A 473 25.94 -18.73 -21.70
C LYS A 473 25.60 -19.00 -23.17
N VAL A 474 26.41 -19.77 -23.90
CA VAL A 474 26.11 -20.20 -25.28
C VAL A 474 24.99 -21.25 -25.29
N GLU A 475 25.02 -22.20 -24.33
CA GLU A 475 23.93 -23.16 -24.10
C GLU A 475 22.61 -22.45 -23.75
N MET A 476 22.64 -21.51 -22.79
CA MET A 476 21.48 -20.69 -22.43
C MET A 476 20.92 -19.89 -23.61
N ALA A 477 21.79 -19.28 -24.44
CA ALA A 477 21.40 -18.58 -25.66
C ALA A 477 20.71 -19.47 -26.70
N GLN A 478 20.96 -20.78 -26.70
CA GLN A 478 20.25 -21.72 -27.57
C GLN A 478 18.82 -21.99 -27.06
N LEU A 479 18.63 -22.04 -25.74
CA LEU A 479 17.34 -22.30 -25.09
C LEU A 479 16.36 -21.12 -25.15
N VAL A 480 16.84 -19.89 -24.96
CA VAL A 480 15.98 -18.68 -24.91
C VAL A 480 15.65 -18.14 -26.30
N ASP A 481 14.55 -17.39 -26.40
CA ASP A 481 14.09 -16.79 -27.66
C ASP A 481 14.70 -15.39 -27.86
N GLN A 482 14.95 -14.66 -26.76
CA GLN A 482 15.75 -13.42 -26.74
C GLN A 482 16.91 -13.55 -25.74
N PHE A 483 18.14 -13.35 -26.22
CA PHE A 483 19.35 -13.27 -25.39
C PHE A 483 19.75 -11.78 -25.30
N ASN A 484 19.31 -11.11 -24.24
CA ASN A 484 19.42 -9.66 -24.13
C ASN A 484 20.61 -9.28 -23.26
N ILE A 485 21.55 -8.46 -23.76
CA ILE A 485 22.72 -8.02 -22.99
C ILE A 485 22.38 -6.67 -22.36
N MET A 486 22.54 -6.55 -21.04
CA MET A 486 22.29 -5.33 -20.27
C MET A 486 23.39 -4.28 -20.50
N THR A 487 23.45 -3.71 -21.71
CA THR A 487 24.50 -2.79 -22.14
C THR A 487 24.26 -1.34 -21.72
N TYR A 488 24.04 -1.15 -20.43
CA TYR A 488 24.01 0.13 -19.73
C TYR A 488 24.94 0.04 -18.52
N GLN A 489 25.30 1.19 -17.93
CA GLN A 489 26.23 1.25 -16.77
C GLN A 489 27.59 0.56 -17.05
N MET A 490 28.09 0.71 -18.28
CA MET A 490 29.28 0.00 -18.78
C MET A 490 30.63 0.64 -18.37
N ALA A 491 30.59 1.73 -17.60
CA ALA A 491 31.78 2.35 -17.03
C ALA A 491 31.83 2.07 -15.53
N PHE A 492 32.99 1.64 -15.02
CA PHE A 492 33.16 1.23 -13.63
C PHE A 492 34.24 2.07 -12.94
N GLY A 493 33.95 2.57 -11.73
CA GLY A 493 34.81 3.48 -11.00
C GLY A 493 35.93 2.84 -10.16
N HIS A 494 36.46 1.68 -10.56
CA HIS A 494 37.38 0.89 -9.72
C HIS A 494 38.67 0.49 -10.45
N GLY A 495 39.82 0.60 -9.76
CA GLY A 495 41.06 -0.09 -10.17
C GLY A 495 42.01 0.66 -11.11
N GLY A 496 41.93 1.99 -11.22
CA GLY A 496 42.87 2.79 -12.03
C GLY A 496 42.44 2.99 -13.49
N TRP A 497 41.15 2.82 -13.77
CA TRP A 497 40.53 3.12 -15.06
C TRP A 497 40.22 4.63 -15.17
N THR A 498 39.97 5.08 -16.39
CA THR A 498 39.58 6.46 -16.71
C THR A 498 38.06 6.60 -16.79
N THR A 499 37.58 7.83 -16.59
CA THR A 499 36.20 8.23 -16.85
C THR A 499 35.79 7.85 -18.27
N TRP A 500 34.62 7.24 -18.42
CA TRP A 500 34.13 6.80 -19.71
C TRP A 500 32.59 6.91 -19.80
N HIS A 501 32.04 6.57 -20.96
CA HIS A 501 30.62 6.71 -21.24
C HIS A 501 29.76 5.64 -20.56
N PHE A 502 28.51 6.00 -20.26
CA PHE A 502 27.53 5.13 -19.60
C PHE A 502 27.14 3.89 -20.42
N ALA A 503 26.96 4.01 -21.73
CA ALA A 503 26.51 2.92 -22.61
C ALA A 503 27.12 2.99 -24.03
N PRO A 504 28.46 3.04 -24.18
CA PRO A 504 29.15 3.31 -25.44
C PRO A 504 28.96 2.19 -26.47
N ILE A 505 28.81 2.54 -27.75
CA ILE A 505 28.91 1.57 -28.84
C ILE A 505 30.35 1.06 -28.98
N GLY A 506 31.33 1.98 -28.96
CA GLY A 506 32.75 1.70 -29.16
C GLY A 506 33.66 2.39 -28.14
N GLY A 507 34.94 2.07 -28.16
CA GLY A 507 35.99 2.70 -27.34
C GLY A 507 36.67 1.78 -26.32
N GLN A 508 36.41 0.47 -26.38
CA GLN A 508 37.08 -0.53 -25.55
C GLN A 508 38.61 -0.40 -25.65
N SER A 509 39.27 -0.42 -24.50
CA SER A 509 40.71 -0.28 -24.35
C SER A 509 41.18 -0.93 -23.03
N GLY A 510 42.49 -0.92 -22.78
CA GLY A 510 43.03 -1.34 -21.49
C GLY A 510 42.53 -0.52 -20.28
N THR A 511 42.07 0.72 -20.50
CA THR A 511 41.48 1.58 -19.45
C THR A 511 39.95 1.68 -19.54
N HIS A 512 39.33 1.21 -20.63
CA HIS A 512 37.87 1.14 -20.83
C HIS A 512 37.50 -0.31 -21.17
N PRO A 513 37.35 -1.20 -20.18
CA PRO A 513 37.32 -2.65 -20.46
C PRO A 513 36.11 -3.15 -21.26
N SER A 514 35.07 -2.35 -21.47
CA SER A 514 33.82 -2.81 -22.11
C SER A 514 33.16 -1.73 -22.97
N ASP A 515 32.70 -2.13 -24.15
CA ASP A 515 31.71 -1.41 -24.97
C ASP A 515 30.71 -2.41 -25.56
N ILE A 516 29.62 -1.91 -26.16
CA ILE A 516 28.60 -2.77 -26.79
C ILE A 516 29.23 -3.62 -27.89
N SER A 517 30.06 -3.02 -28.74
CA SER A 517 30.54 -3.66 -29.96
C SER A 517 31.44 -4.88 -29.71
N SER A 518 32.35 -4.77 -28.75
CA SER A 518 33.28 -5.81 -28.32
C SER A 518 32.56 -6.93 -27.57
N THR A 519 31.67 -6.58 -26.63
CA THR A 519 30.83 -7.54 -25.90
C THR A 519 29.97 -8.38 -26.86
N VAL A 520 29.27 -7.72 -27.78
CA VAL A 520 28.42 -8.41 -28.78
C VAL A 520 29.26 -9.26 -29.73
N GLN A 521 30.41 -8.76 -30.19
CA GLN A 521 31.28 -9.52 -31.08
C GLN A 521 31.83 -10.79 -30.40
N ALA A 522 32.20 -10.73 -29.12
CA ALA A 522 32.65 -11.89 -28.35
C ALA A 522 31.56 -12.98 -28.27
N TYR A 523 30.31 -12.61 -28.05
CA TYR A 523 29.18 -13.55 -28.05
C TYR A 523 28.89 -14.15 -29.43
N ILE A 524 29.04 -13.38 -30.51
CA ILE A 524 28.92 -13.87 -31.90
C ILE A 524 30.05 -14.86 -32.21
N ASP A 525 31.28 -14.53 -31.85
CA ASP A 525 32.47 -15.38 -32.08
C ASP A 525 32.41 -16.68 -31.26
N ALA A 526 31.75 -16.66 -30.10
CA ALA A 526 31.42 -17.84 -29.30
C ALA A 526 30.29 -18.71 -29.88
N GLY A 527 29.66 -18.29 -30.99
CA GLY A 527 28.67 -19.05 -31.75
C GLY A 527 27.20 -18.69 -31.51
N ILE A 528 26.91 -17.62 -30.77
CA ILE A 528 25.53 -17.12 -30.62
C ILE A 528 25.12 -16.39 -31.90
N ALA A 529 23.96 -16.73 -32.45
CA ALA A 529 23.46 -16.10 -33.67
C ALA A 529 23.17 -14.60 -33.44
N PRO A 530 23.65 -13.67 -34.31
CA PRO A 530 23.37 -12.24 -34.18
C PRO A 530 21.88 -11.91 -33.97
N ALA A 531 21.00 -12.59 -34.72
CA ALA A 531 19.55 -12.42 -34.64
C ALA A 531 18.91 -12.88 -33.31
N LYS A 532 19.66 -13.54 -32.40
CA LYS A 532 19.24 -13.83 -31.02
C LYS A 532 19.71 -12.79 -30.00
N ILE A 533 20.64 -11.91 -30.36
CA ILE A 533 21.25 -10.95 -29.44
C ILE A 533 20.46 -9.63 -29.43
N GLY A 534 20.00 -9.22 -28.25
CA GLY A 534 19.50 -7.87 -27.99
C GLY A 534 20.52 -7.03 -27.21
N ILE A 535 20.46 -5.70 -27.36
CA ILE A 535 21.28 -4.75 -26.57
C ILE A 535 20.41 -3.89 -25.63
N GLY A 536 20.98 -3.46 -24.51
CA GLY A 536 20.30 -2.61 -23.53
C GLY A 536 20.39 -1.12 -23.83
N ILE A 537 19.30 -0.40 -23.59
CA ILE A 537 19.20 1.06 -23.57
C ILE A 537 18.66 1.44 -22.19
N GLY A 538 19.50 2.07 -21.37
CA GLY A 538 19.12 2.52 -20.03
C GLY A 538 18.54 3.94 -20.08
N PHE A 539 17.30 4.16 -19.66
CA PHE A 539 16.67 5.50 -19.62
C PHE A 539 17.17 6.34 -18.42
N TYR A 540 18.48 6.28 -18.15
CA TYR A 540 19.19 6.93 -17.07
C TYR A 540 20.65 7.24 -17.51
N GLY A 541 21.53 7.59 -16.57
CA GLY A 541 22.93 7.85 -16.87
C GLY A 541 23.89 7.66 -15.69
N SER A 542 25.17 7.88 -15.95
CA SER A 542 26.25 7.94 -14.96
C SER A 542 26.72 9.37 -14.74
N ASN A 543 26.79 9.77 -13.48
CA ASN A 543 27.41 11.01 -13.03
C ASN A 543 28.86 10.77 -12.59
N TYR A 544 29.75 11.70 -12.93
CA TYR A 544 31.09 11.81 -12.37
C TYR A 544 31.25 13.18 -11.71
N THR A 545 31.72 13.18 -10.46
CA THR A 545 31.88 14.42 -9.68
C THR A 545 32.97 15.31 -10.25
N ALA A 546 32.83 16.63 -10.08
CA ALA A 546 33.91 17.58 -10.36
C ALA A 546 35.20 17.16 -9.60
N PRO A 547 36.40 17.30 -10.20
CA PRO A 547 36.72 18.07 -11.40
C PRO A 547 36.62 17.32 -12.74
N ALA A 548 36.06 16.11 -12.78
CA ALA A 548 35.87 15.39 -14.05
C ALA A 548 34.98 16.21 -15.00
N THR A 549 35.32 16.27 -16.29
CA THR A 549 34.65 17.12 -17.30
C THR A 549 34.44 16.44 -18.66
N GLY A 550 34.87 15.19 -18.80
CA GLY A 550 34.84 14.44 -20.06
C GLY A 550 35.37 13.02 -19.84
N PRO A 551 35.39 12.20 -20.89
CA PRO A 551 36.10 10.91 -20.89
C PRO A 551 37.62 11.09 -20.76
N ASP A 552 38.34 9.97 -20.57
CA ASP A 552 39.82 9.88 -20.52
C ASP A 552 40.48 10.61 -19.33
N GLN A 553 39.72 10.96 -18.30
CA GLN A 553 40.21 11.63 -17.08
C GLN A 553 40.29 10.64 -15.89
N PRO A 554 41.18 10.84 -14.89
CA PRO A 554 41.22 10.01 -13.69
C PRO A 554 39.87 9.98 -12.96
N VAL A 555 39.35 8.80 -12.65
CA VAL A 555 38.11 8.68 -11.87
C VAL A 555 38.33 9.19 -10.45
N THR A 556 37.48 10.11 -10.00
CA THR A 556 37.46 10.64 -8.62
C THR A 556 36.33 10.01 -7.82
N MET A 557 35.09 10.19 -8.27
CA MET A 557 33.90 9.48 -7.80
C MET A 557 32.91 9.36 -8.97
N GLN A 558 32.31 8.18 -9.11
CA GLN A 558 31.28 7.87 -10.09
C GLN A 558 30.02 7.42 -9.34
N GLU A 559 28.87 7.88 -9.78
CA GLU A 559 27.55 7.47 -9.28
C GLU A 559 26.67 7.08 -10.46
N SER A 560 25.87 6.02 -10.31
CA SER A 560 25.07 5.45 -11.42
C SER A 560 23.78 4.81 -10.92
N ASN A 561 23.20 5.33 -9.82
CA ASN A 561 21.88 4.91 -9.39
C ASN A 561 20.83 5.33 -10.44
N ASP A 562 20.03 4.36 -10.91
CA ASP A 562 19.14 4.50 -12.05
C ASP A 562 17.90 5.34 -11.75
N ALA A 563 17.33 5.23 -10.54
CA ALA A 563 16.27 6.10 -10.07
C ALA A 563 16.75 7.55 -9.93
N THR A 564 17.89 7.76 -9.24
CA THR A 564 18.53 9.06 -9.05
C THR A 564 18.81 9.76 -10.38
N TRP A 565 19.57 9.10 -11.27
CA TRP A 565 20.05 9.68 -12.53
C TRP A 565 19.17 9.29 -13.73
N SER A 566 17.89 9.00 -13.48
CA SER A 566 16.85 8.74 -14.50
C SER A 566 16.68 9.92 -15.45
N TYR A 567 16.36 9.68 -16.73
CA TYR A 567 16.24 10.73 -17.73
C TYR A 567 15.23 11.82 -17.32
N ALA A 568 14.10 11.43 -16.73
CA ALA A 568 13.13 12.32 -16.08
C ALA A 568 13.81 13.28 -15.07
N ASN A 569 14.62 12.74 -14.17
CA ASN A 569 15.37 13.51 -13.17
C ASN A 569 16.49 14.37 -13.77
N LEU A 570 17.16 13.92 -14.84
CA LEU A 570 18.16 14.75 -15.54
C LEU A 570 17.52 15.98 -16.21
N VAL A 571 16.30 15.83 -16.72
CA VAL A 571 15.50 16.94 -17.28
C VAL A 571 15.02 17.85 -16.15
N ASN A 572 14.28 17.29 -15.18
CA ASN A 572 13.58 18.08 -14.16
C ASN A 572 14.53 18.71 -13.13
N GLY A 573 15.71 18.11 -12.91
CA GLY A 573 16.81 18.65 -12.12
C GLY A 573 17.63 19.75 -12.80
N GLY A 574 17.35 20.04 -14.08
CA GLY A 574 18.03 21.08 -14.86
C GLY A 574 19.40 20.69 -15.41
N PHE A 575 19.89 19.47 -15.14
CA PHE A 575 21.19 18.97 -15.60
C PHE A 575 21.32 19.08 -17.13
N LEU A 576 20.33 18.58 -17.89
CA LEU A 576 20.37 18.63 -19.36
C LEU A 576 20.23 20.05 -19.94
N ALA A 577 19.76 21.02 -19.15
CA ALA A 577 19.65 22.42 -19.56
C ALA A 577 20.91 23.24 -19.23
N ALA A 578 21.53 22.99 -18.08
CA ALA A 578 22.70 23.74 -17.60
C ALA A 578 24.03 23.28 -18.20
N GLY A 579 24.15 22.00 -18.56
CA GLY A 579 25.39 21.42 -19.06
C GLY A 579 25.61 21.62 -20.56
N THR A 580 26.86 21.90 -20.94
CA THR A 580 27.23 21.95 -22.36
C THR A 580 27.19 20.54 -22.95
N TYR A 581 26.40 20.35 -24.01
CA TYR A 581 26.33 19.09 -24.73
C TYR A 581 27.58 18.88 -25.58
N VAL A 582 28.14 17.68 -25.51
CA VAL A 582 29.21 17.21 -26.40
C VAL A 582 28.85 15.81 -26.91
N TRP A 583 29.14 15.56 -28.18
CA TRP A 583 29.01 14.26 -28.82
C TRP A 583 30.39 13.60 -28.93
N ASP A 584 30.49 12.33 -28.55
CA ASP A 584 31.69 11.53 -28.76
C ASP A 584 31.48 10.56 -29.95
N ASP A 585 32.30 10.69 -30.99
CA ASP A 585 32.20 9.89 -32.21
C ASP A 585 32.69 8.44 -32.05
N VAL A 586 33.53 8.14 -31.06
CA VAL A 586 34.02 6.78 -30.78
C VAL A 586 32.99 6.01 -29.98
N ALA A 587 32.45 6.62 -28.92
CA ALA A 587 31.39 6.06 -28.10
C ALA A 587 30.02 6.07 -28.81
N GLN A 588 29.84 6.95 -29.81
CA GLN A 588 28.53 7.27 -30.44
C GLN A 588 27.48 7.65 -29.37
N MET A 589 27.88 8.55 -28.47
CA MET A 589 27.06 8.92 -27.32
C MET A 589 27.25 10.37 -26.90
N GLY A 590 26.16 10.98 -26.42
CA GLY A 590 26.16 12.32 -25.86
C GLY A 590 26.62 12.37 -24.40
N TYR A 591 27.08 13.55 -23.98
CA TYR A 591 27.31 13.88 -22.57
C TYR A 591 27.10 15.36 -22.27
N ARG A 592 26.97 15.68 -20.99
CA ARG A 592 27.00 17.05 -20.44
C ARG A 592 28.26 17.25 -19.62
N TYR A 593 28.93 18.39 -19.81
CA TYR A 593 30.00 18.82 -18.90
C TYR A 593 29.68 20.17 -18.25
N TYR A 594 30.19 20.35 -17.03
CA TYR A 594 29.90 21.48 -16.17
C TYR A 594 31.20 22.07 -15.60
N PRO A 595 31.72 23.17 -16.16
CA PRO A 595 32.92 23.84 -15.65
C PRO A 595 32.73 24.30 -14.19
N GLY A 596 33.51 23.73 -13.27
CA GLY A 596 33.38 23.99 -11.83
C GLY A 596 32.34 23.13 -11.11
N GLY A 597 31.63 22.26 -11.84
CA GLY A 597 30.56 21.42 -11.32
C GLY A 597 29.18 22.10 -11.35
N PHE A 598 28.13 21.29 -11.45
CA PHE A 598 26.74 21.72 -11.38
C PHE A 598 25.96 20.86 -10.39
N THR A 599 25.08 21.51 -9.64
CA THR A 599 24.16 20.86 -8.71
C THR A 599 22.75 21.23 -9.15
N GLY A 600 21.88 20.22 -9.29
CA GLY A 600 20.52 20.37 -9.77
C GLY A 600 19.60 21.13 -8.81
N HIS A 601 18.34 21.28 -9.21
CA HIS A 601 17.27 21.81 -8.34
C HIS A 601 17.21 21.04 -7.01
N ALA A 602 16.78 21.68 -5.91
CA ALA A 602 16.87 21.10 -4.56
C ALA A 602 16.20 19.72 -4.40
N GLN A 603 14.99 19.56 -4.96
CA GLN A 603 14.24 18.28 -5.04
C GLN A 603 14.95 17.17 -5.86
N TYR A 604 16.00 17.55 -6.58
CA TYR A 604 16.80 16.75 -7.51
C TYR A 604 18.31 16.94 -7.25
N ASN A 605 18.69 17.22 -6.00
CA ASN A 605 20.07 17.50 -5.60
C ASN A 605 20.70 16.26 -4.96
N TRP A 606 21.37 15.47 -5.78
CA TRP A 606 22.07 14.24 -5.35
C TRP A 606 23.60 14.37 -5.32
N GLY A 607 24.12 15.53 -5.72
CA GLY A 607 25.55 15.80 -5.74
C GLY A 607 25.95 16.89 -6.74
N THR A 608 27.25 17.15 -6.85
CA THR A 608 27.81 18.07 -7.84
C THR A 608 28.37 17.29 -9.02
N ALA A 609 27.67 17.33 -10.15
CA ALA A 609 28.08 16.73 -11.41
C ALA A 609 29.15 17.57 -12.11
N GLY A 610 30.28 16.97 -12.46
CA GLY A 610 31.29 17.56 -13.34
C GLY A 610 31.12 17.12 -14.79
N PHE A 611 30.79 15.84 -14.99
CA PHE A 611 30.49 15.21 -16.27
C PHE A 611 29.36 14.19 -16.09
N LEU A 612 28.39 14.18 -17.00
CA LEU A 612 27.21 13.32 -16.99
C LEU A 612 27.05 12.65 -18.35
N SER A 613 27.07 11.32 -18.37
CA SER A 613 26.91 10.50 -19.57
C SER A 613 25.60 9.72 -19.50
N TYR A 614 24.75 9.80 -20.51
CA TYR A 614 23.34 9.37 -20.44
C TYR A 614 22.80 9.00 -21.84
N GLU A 615 21.68 8.28 -21.91
CA GLU A 615 21.00 8.03 -23.19
C GLU A 615 20.17 9.22 -23.64
N ASP A 616 20.22 9.54 -24.94
CA ASP A 616 19.39 10.57 -25.55
C ASP A 616 18.93 10.16 -26.96
N PRO A 617 18.09 10.96 -27.64
CA PRO A 617 17.59 10.59 -28.97
C PRO A 617 18.70 10.37 -30.02
N ALA A 618 19.88 10.98 -29.88
CA ALA A 618 20.99 10.81 -30.81
C ALA A 618 21.75 9.50 -30.55
N SER A 619 22.04 9.15 -29.29
CA SER A 619 22.66 7.86 -28.95
C SER A 619 21.74 6.68 -29.31
N ILE A 620 20.44 6.80 -29.05
CA ILE A 620 19.43 5.80 -29.40
C ILE A 620 19.34 5.62 -30.92
N ALA A 621 19.37 6.71 -31.71
CA ALA A 621 19.40 6.65 -33.17
C ALA A 621 20.67 5.96 -33.70
N ALA A 622 21.84 6.25 -33.12
CA ALA A 622 23.09 5.58 -33.46
C ALA A 622 23.05 4.08 -33.17
N LYS A 623 22.50 3.69 -32.00
CA LYS A 623 22.32 2.29 -31.59
C LYS A 623 21.36 1.53 -32.52
N GLY A 624 20.20 2.10 -32.85
CA GLY A 624 19.26 1.48 -33.79
C GLY A 624 19.82 1.30 -35.20
N LYS A 625 20.64 2.26 -35.67
CA LYS A 625 21.40 2.14 -36.93
C LYS A 625 22.44 1.01 -36.84
N TRP A 626 23.19 0.93 -35.74
CA TRP A 626 24.23 -0.08 -35.53
C TRP A 626 23.65 -1.50 -35.40
N VAL A 627 22.57 -1.68 -34.65
CA VAL A 627 21.81 -2.94 -34.49
C VAL A 627 21.38 -3.50 -35.85
N ARG A 628 20.76 -2.67 -36.70
CA ARG A 628 20.40 -3.06 -38.08
C ARG A 628 21.61 -3.44 -38.91
N ALA A 629 22.69 -2.64 -38.86
CA ALA A 629 23.90 -2.89 -39.63
C ALA A 629 24.62 -4.19 -39.23
N LYS A 630 24.46 -4.62 -37.96
CA LYS A 630 25.00 -5.88 -37.42
C LYS A 630 24.05 -7.08 -37.54
N GLY A 631 22.81 -6.88 -37.99
CA GLY A 631 21.79 -7.93 -38.06
C GLY A 631 21.42 -8.51 -36.70
N LEU A 632 21.44 -7.67 -35.65
CA LEU A 632 21.09 -8.09 -34.28
C LEU A 632 19.58 -8.23 -34.11
N GLY A 633 19.19 -9.02 -33.12
CA GLY A 633 17.80 -9.37 -32.84
C GLY A 633 16.93 -8.22 -32.34
N GLY A 634 17.46 -7.34 -31.48
CA GLY A 634 16.64 -6.26 -30.92
C GLY A 634 17.27 -5.43 -29.81
N THR A 635 16.43 -4.87 -28.94
CA THR A 635 16.83 -4.10 -27.76
C THR A 635 15.89 -4.26 -26.57
N ILE A 636 16.46 -4.17 -25.35
CA ILE A 636 15.73 -4.04 -24.09
C ILE A 636 15.86 -2.61 -23.53
N LEU A 637 14.80 -2.10 -22.88
CA LEU A 637 14.76 -0.74 -22.32
C LEU A 637 14.59 -0.80 -20.80
N TRP A 638 15.55 -0.27 -20.02
CA TRP A 638 15.51 -0.24 -18.55
C TRP A 638 15.46 1.19 -17.99
N THR A 639 14.41 1.60 -17.28
CA THR A 639 13.01 1.17 -17.43
C THR A 639 12.27 2.26 -18.22
N ILE A 640 11.15 1.92 -18.86
CA ILE A 640 10.41 2.92 -19.62
C ILE A 640 9.80 4.01 -18.71
N ASN A 641 9.60 3.73 -17.42
CA ASN A 641 9.15 4.70 -16.41
C ASN A 641 10.08 5.93 -16.34
N TYR A 642 11.40 5.70 -16.28
CA TYR A 642 12.41 6.77 -16.18
C TYR A 642 12.49 7.70 -17.39
N GLY A 643 11.91 7.32 -18.53
CA GLY A 643 11.93 8.11 -19.75
C GLY A 643 10.91 9.25 -19.82
N SER A 644 10.01 9.39 -18.83
CA SER A 644 8.93 10.38 -18.84
C SER A 644 9.09 11.47 -17.77
N PRO A 645 9.55 12.69 -18.13
CA PRO A 645 9.73 13.78 -17.16
C PRO A 645 8.42 14.36 -16.61
N ASP A 646 7.30 14.15 -17.30
CA ASP A 646 5.98 14.74 -17.00
C ASP A 646 4.90 13.67 -16.74
N GLY A 647 5.26 12.38 -16.75
CA GLY A 647 4.35 11.23 -16.65
C GLY A 647 3.41 11.04 -17.85
N LEU A 648 3.53 11.86 -18.90
CA LEU A 648 2.66 11.86 -20.08
C LEU A 648 3.44 11.50 -21.37
N ASN A 649 4.59 12.13 -21.57
CA ASN A 649 5.41 12.05 -22.76
C ASN A 649 6.72 11.30 -22.45
N ASN A 650 7.19 10.47 -23.38
CA ASN A 650 8.43 9.73 -23.22
C ASN A 650 9.35 9.91 -24.44
N PRO A 651 10.24 10.93 -24.41
CA PRO A 651 11.09 11.27 -25.55
C PRO A 651 12.05 10.15 -25.96
N LEU A 652 12.57 9.38 -24.99
CA LEU A 652 13.47 8.26 -25.27
C LEU A 652 12.72 7.07 -25.90
N LEU A 653 11.52 6.75 -25.43
CA LEU A 653 10.68 5.71 -26.04
C LEU A 653 10.27 6.05 -27.47
N ASN A 654 9.95 7.32 -27.75
CA ASN A 654 9.74 7.79 -29.13
C ASN A 654 11.03 7.67 -29.97
N ALA A 655 12.19 8.04 -29.42
CA ALA A 655 13.46 7.85 -30.12
C ALA A 655 13.73 6.38 -30.45
N VAL A 656 13.42 5.44 -29.55
CA VAL A 656 13.52 3.99 -29.80
C VAL A 656 12.59 3.57 -30.93
N LYS A 657 11.33 4.03 -30.95
CA LYS A 657 10.36 3.75 -32.02
C LYS A 657 10.90 4.13 -33.40
N GLN A 658 11.43 5.35 -33.54
CA GLN A 658 12.07 5.79 -34.78
C GLN A 658 13.30 4.92 -35.10
N ALA A 659 14.18 4.76 -34.10
CA ALA A 659 15.48 4.15 -34.26
C ALA A 659 15.43 2.63 -34.52
N PHE A 660 14.39 1.91 -34.09
CA PHE A 660 14.31 0.44 -34.19
C PHE A 660 13.15 -0.05 -35.07
N LEU A 661 11.96 0.56 -35.00
CA LEU A 661 10.76 0.05 -35.66
C LEU A 661 10.46 0.72 -37.01
N LEU A 662 10.64 2.05 -37.12
CA LEU A 662 10.23 2.81 -38.32
C LEU A 662 11.36 2.98 -39.35
N GLY A 663 12.62 3.04 -38.91
CA GLY A 663 13.78 3.22 -39.79
C GLY A 663 14.25 4.68 -39.89
N ALA A 664 15.51 4.88 -40.27
CA ALA A 664 16.24 6.12 -40.00
C ALA A 664 16.02 7.28 -41.01
N ASP A 665 15.14 7.14 -42.00
CA ASP A 665 15.01 8.09 -43.12
C ASP A 665 13.94 9.18 -42.91
N SER A 666 13.25 9.22 -41.77
CA SER A 666 12.26 10.25 -41.43
C SER A 666 12.57 10.95 -40.09
N VAL A 667 13.47 11.93 -40.12
CA VAL A 667 13.63 12.89 -39.02
C VAL A 667 12.43 13.84 -39.03
N GLN A 668 11.76 13.99 -37.88
CA GLN A 668 10.60 14.88 -37.75
C GLN A 668 11.01 16.36 -37.63
N PRO A 669 10.20 17.31 -38.14
CA PRO A 669 10.37 18.72 -37.81
C PRO A 669 10.16 18.94 -36.29
N PHE A 670 10.89 19.88 -35.70
CA PHE A 670 10.67 20.28 -34.32
C PHE A 670 9.45 21.19 -34.21
N ALA A 671 8.33 20.64 -33.77
CA ALA A 671 7.18 21.43 -33.34
C ALA A 671 7.52 22.24 -32.08
N ARG A 672 7.31 23.56 -32.11
CA ARG A 672 7.49 24.47 -30.97
C ARG A 672 6.36 25.48 -30.94
N MET A 673 5.76 25.69 -29.76
CA MET A 673 4.76 26.74 -29.55
C MET A 673 5.08 27.61 -28.34
N THR A 674 4.50 28.80 -28.31
CA THR A 674 4.34 29.64 -27.12
C THR A 674 2.87 30.06 -27.02
N SER A 675 2.42 30.43 -25.82
CA SER A 675 1.08 30.97 -25.57
C SER A 675 1.15 32.21 -24.69
N SER A 676 0.15 33.07 -24.79
CA SER A 676 0.01 34.27 -23.95
C SER A 676 -1.47 34.59 -23.73
N MET A 677 -1.81 35.14 -22.56
CA MET A 677 -3.18 35.52 -22.21
C MET A 677 -3.31 37.06 -22.19
N PRO A 678 -3.79 37.70 -23.28
CA PRO A 678 -3.84 39.17 -23.37
C PRO A 678 -4.89 39.84 -22.47
N SER A 679 -5.76 39.08 -21.78
CA SER A 679 -6.80 39.63 -20.90
C SER A 679 -7.12 38.70 -19.72
N ALA A 680 -7.16 39.25 -18.51
CA ALA A 680 -7.59 38.53 -17.30
C ALA A 680 -9.12 38.49 -17.11
N THR A 681 -9.91 39.02 -18.04
CA THR A 681 -11.40 39.09 -17.94
C THR A 681 -12.14 38.16 -18.89
N VAL A 682 -11.42 37.52 -19.82
CA VAL A 682 -11.93 36.57 -20.81
C VAL A 682 -10.84 35.52 -20.98
N LEU A 683 -11.19 34.22 -20.99
CA LEU A 683 -10.25 33.10 -21.13
C LEU A 683 -9.68 32.97 -22.57
N ARG A 684 -9.18 34.08 -23.12
CA ARG A 684 -8.59 34.16 -24.46
C ARG A 684 -7.08 33.98 -24.37
N PHE A 685 -6.56 33.09 -25.21
CA PHE A 685 -5.13 32.89 -25.42
C PHE A 685 -4.77 33.18 -26.88
N ASP A 686 -3.61 33.82 -27.07
CA ASP A 686 -2.96 33.97 -28.36
C ASP A 686 -1.71 33.05 -28.38
N PHE A 687 -1.58 32.25 -29.44
CA PHE A 687 -0.60 31.19 -29.63
C PHE A 687 0.31 31.46 -30.83
N ASP A 688 1.59 31.12 -30.71
CA ASP A 688 2.58 31.24 -31.79
C ASP A 688 3.41 29.96 -31.92
N GLY A 689 3.30 29.31 -33.09
CA GLY A 689 4.01 28.10 -33.50
C GLY A 689 5.17 28.38 -34.49
N GLY A 690 5.49 29.64 -34.77
CA GLY A 690 6.48 30.08 -35.76
C GLY A 690 7.92 29.70 -35.44
N ALA A 691 8.22 29.30 -34.20
CA ALA A 691 9.52 28.76 -33.80
C ALA A 691 9.76 27.29 -34.25
N SER A 692 8.76 26.67 -34.91
CA SER A 692 8.86 25.29 -35.40
C SER A 692 9.79 25.19 -36.62
N ARG A 693 10.65 24.17 -36.67
CA ARG A 693 11.71 24.05 -37.70
C ARG A 693 12.16 22.62 -37.96
N ASP A 694 12.49 22.27 -39.20
CA ASP A 694 13.35 21.11 -39.49
C ASP A 694 14.83 21.49 -39.32
N VAL A 695 15.66 20.55 -38.86
CA VAL A 695 17.12 20.72 -38.73
C VAL A 695 17.88 20.38 -40.02
N HIS A 696 17.20 19.86 -41.04
CA HIS A 696 17.75 19.50 -42.35
C HIS A 696 17.14 20.35 -43.49
N GLU A 697 16.93 21.64 -43.23
CA GLU A 697 16.58 22.69 -44.21
C GLU A 697 15.24 22.55 -44.95
N LYS A 698 14.37 21.61 -44.58
CA LYS A 698 12.98 21.57 -45.08
C LYS A 698 12.10 22.56 -44.30
N PRO A 699 11.49 23.57 -44.93
CA PRO A 699 10.63 24.50 -44.20
C PRO A 699 9.38 23.77 -43.69
N VAL A 700 8.90 24.18 -42.51
CA VAL A 700 7.54 23.88 -42.07
C VAL A 700 6.57 24.62 -42.98
N VAL A 701 5.59 23.90 -43.54
CA VAL A 701 4.62 24.45 -44.51
C VAL A 701 3.18 24.45 -43.99
N ARG A 702 2.91 23.76 -42.89
CA ARG A 702 1.57 23.64 -42.30
C ARG A 702 1.65 23.60 -40.77
N TRP A 703 0.66 24.24 -40.14
CA TRP A 703 0.41 24.26 -38.70
C TRP A 703 -1.09 24.03 -38.49
N ASP A 704 -1.45 22.99 -37.77
CA ASP A 704 -2.81 22.66 -37.34
C ASP A 704 -2.87 22.65 -35.82
N TRP A 705 -3.87 23.33 -35.25
CA TRP A 705 -4.06 23.44 -33.80
C TRP A 705 -5.32 22.68 -33.38
N SER A 706 -5.23 21.98 -32.24
CA SER A 706 -6.38 21.49 -31.47
C SER A 706 -6.27 22.07 -30.06
N PHE A 707 -7.32 22.73 -29.57
CA PHE A 707 -7.22 23.48 -28.31
C PHE A 707 -7.61 22.70 -27.06
N GLY A 708 -7.94 21.41 -27.19
CA GLY A 708 -8.27 20.52 -26.06
C GLY A 708 -9.74 20.55 -25.64
N ASP A 709 -10.54 21.50 -26.13
CA ASP A 709 -12.00 21.61 -25.88
C ASP A 709 -12.87 21.18 -27.08
N GLY A 710 -12.23 20.68 -28.14
CA GLY A 710 -12.87 20.31 -29.42
C GLY A 710 -12.79 21.40 -30.49
N ALA A 711 -12.33 22.62 -30.17
CA ALA A 711 -12.03 23.64 -31.18
C ALA A 711 -10.68 23.39 -31.86
N THR A 712 -10.57 23.82 -33.12
CA THR A 712 -9.35 23.71 -33.94
C THR A 712 -9.08 24.99 -34.72
N ALA A 713 -7.83 25.21 -35.13
CA ALA A 713 -7.41 26.30 -36.01
C ALA A 713 -6.26 25.88 -36.92
N SER A 714 -5.84 26.74 -37.84
CA SER A 714 -4.67 26.52 -38.68
C SER A 714 -3.93 27.83 -38.97
N GLY A 715 -2.63 27.73 -39.26
CA GLY A 715 -1.72 28.86 -39.44
C GLY A 715 -0.65 28.93 -38.35
N ALA A 716 0.45 29.63 -38.62
CA ALA A 716 1.60 29.68 -37.71
C ALA A 716 1.31 30.38 -36.37
N THR A 717 0.26 31.22 -36.31
CA THR A 717 -0.30 31.79 -35.08
C THR A 717 -1.79 31.51 -35.02
N ALA A 718 -2.37 31.45 -33.83
CA ALA A 718 -3.80 31.25 -33.63
C ALA A 718 -4.28 31.94 -32.34
N SER A 719 -5.57 32.29 -32.28
CA SER A 719 -6.21 32.79 -31.05
C SER A 719 -7.40 31.90 -30.71
N HIS A 720 -7.55 31.53 -29.44
CA HIS A 720 -8.70 30.75 -28.96
C HIS A 720 -9.28 31.35 -27.69
N THR A 721 -10.56 31.07 -27.39
CA THR A 721 -11.23 31.53 -26.18
C THR A 721 -12.03 30.40 -25.56
N TYR A 722 -11.62 29.98 -24.36
CA TYR A 722 -12.24 28.86 -23.65
C TYR A 722 -13.55 29.26 -23.00
N ALA A 723 -14.57 28.41 -23.13
CA ALA A 723 -15.90 28.66 -22.56
C ALA A 723 -16.01 28.35 -21.06
N LYS A 724 -15.04 27.64 -20.49
CA LYS A 724 -14.97 27.24 -19.07
C LYS A 724 -13.52 27.24 -18.60
N ALA A 725 -13.31 27.45 -17.30
CA ALA A 725 -12.00 27.26 -16.69
C ALA A 725 -11.59 25.78 -16.69
N GLY A 726 -10.30 25.50 -16.89
CA GLY A 726 -9.77 24.13 -16.84
C GLY A 726 -8.38 23.98 -17.47
N ASP A 727 -7.80 22.79 -17.31
CA ASP A 727 -6.57 22.38 -18.00
C ASP A 727 -6.91 21.82 -19.38
N TYR A 728 -6.38 22.43 -20.44
CA TYR A 728 -6.64 22.05 -21.81
C TYR A 728 -5.35 21.68 -22.54
N LEU A 729 -5.32 20.48 -23.12
CA LEU A 729 -4.20 20.03 -23.94
C LEU A 729 -4.26 20.69 -25.31
N VAL A 730 -3.46 21.74 -25.50
CA VAL A 730 -3.27 22.38 -26.80
C VAL A 730 -2.25 21.60 -27.58
N THR A 731 -2.66 21.02 -28.70
CA THR A 731 -1.78 20.33 -29.65
C THR A 731 -1.50 21.25 -30.83
N LEU A 732 -0.22 21.54 -31.08
CA LEU A 732 0.25 22.03 -32.38
C LEU A 732 0.81 20.84 -33.15
N THR A 733 0.21 20.53 -34.30
CA THR A 733 0.79 19.64 -35.31
C THR A 733 1.38 20.49 -36.42
N VAL A 734 2.67 20.29 -36.71
CA VAL A 734 3.34 20.90 -37.87
C VAL A 734 3.63 19.86 -38.93
N THR A 735 3.63 20.26 -40.20
CA THR A 735 4.07 19.42 -41.33
C THR A 735 5.20 20.11 -42.09
N ASP A 736 6.27 19.39 -42.37
CA ASP A 736 7.37 19.85 -43.23
C ASP A 736 6.99 19.83 -44.73
N ALA A 737 7.86 20.38 -45.57
CA ALA A 737 7.71 20.36 -47.02
C ALA A 737 7.75 18.95 -47.67
N ALA A 738 8.10 17.90 -46.92
CA ALA A 738 8.08 16.51 -47.38
C ALA A 738 6.85 15.71 -46.90
N GLY A 739 5.93 16.33 -46.15
CA GLY A 739 4.74 15.67 -45.60
C GLY A 739 4.97 14.95 -44.27
N VAL A 740 6.15 15.10 -43.67
CA VAL A 740 6.47 14.57 -42.34
C VAL A 740 5.82 15.46 -41.28
N VAL A 741 5.00 14.84 -40.43
CA VAL A 741 4.32 15.53 -39.33
C VAL A 741 5.11 15.40 -38.03
N ALA A 742 5.00 16.43 -37.19
CA ALA A 742 5.41 16.37 -35.79
C ALA A 742 4.38 17.13 -34.95
N SER A 743 4.21 16.74 -33.69
CA SER A 743 3.30 17.42 -32.78
C SER A 743 3.99 17.77 -31.46
N THR A 744 3.69 18.94 -30.93
CA THR A 744 3.96 19.30 -29.53
C THR A 744 2.63 19.58 -28.85
N ILE A 745 2.50 19.08 -27.61
CA ILE A 745 1.32 19.28 -26.78
C ILE A 745 1.77 20.11 -25.59
N VAL A 746 1.09 21.22 -25.34
CA VAL A 746 1.29 22.06 -24.16
C VAL A 746 -0.03 22.08 -23.41
N SER A 747 0.00 21.71 -22.13
CA SER A 747 -1.13 21.97 -21.25
C SER A 747 -1.22 23.48 -21.04
N VAL A 748 -2.29 24.09 -21.54
CA VAL A 748 -2.69 25.44 -21.14
C VAL A 748 -3.74 25.30 -20.08
N ARG A 749 -3.37 25.65 -18.85
CA ARG A 749 -4.35 25.99 -17.83
C ARG A 749 -5.04 27.27 -18.28
N ALA A 750 -6.25 27.14 -18.82
CA ALA A 750 -7.14 28.26 -19.02
C ALA A 750 -7.98 28.44 -17.77
N ASP A 751 -7.33 28.72 -16.64
CA ASP A 751 -8.00 29.33 -15.51
C ASP A 751 -8.07 30.85 -15.72
N PHE A 752 -8.88 31.52 -14.91
CA PHE A 752 -8.50 32.88 -14.56
C PHE A 752 -7.29 32.74 -13.63
N PRO A 753 -6.25 33.58 -13.73
CA PRO A 753 -5.17 33.58 -12.75
C PRO A 753 -5.79 33.64 -11.34
N PRO A 754 -5.19 32.97 -10.34
CA PRO A 754 -5.80 32.75 -9.04
C PRO A 754 -6.39 34.05 -8.48
N PRO A 755 -7.58 34.01 -7.84
CA PRO A 755 -8.15 35.20 -7.25
C PRO A 755 -7.10 35.82 -6.31
N PRO A 756 -6.88 37.13 -6.41
CA PRO A 756 -5.60 37.76 -6.07
C PRO A 756 -5.20 37.54 -4.61
N ASP A 757 -4.20 36.66 -4.37
CA ASP A 757 -3.45 36.34 -3.12
C ASP A 757 -4.24 36.33 -1.80
N THR A 758 -5.56 36.32 -1.87
CA THR A 758 -6.51 36.43 -0.78
C THR A 758 -7.79 35.74 -1.25
N LEU A 759 -8.17 34.65 -0.58
CA LEU A 759 -9.58 34.28 -0.56
C LEU A 759 -10.34 35.46 0.06
N PRO A 760 -11.56 35.79 -0.41
CA PRO A 760 -12.39 36.73 0.32
C PRO A 760 -12.52 36.21 1.76
N PRO A 761 -12.35 37.06 2.79
CA PRO A 761 -12.42 36.62 4.18
C PRO A 761 -13.76 35.91 4.41
N LEU A 762 -13.71 34.79 5.14
CA LEU A 762 -14.86 33.93 5.42
C LEU A 762 -16.09 34.80 5.75
N GLU A 763 -17.14 34.69 4.94
CA GLU A 763 -18.39 35.44 5.13
C GLU A 763 -18.79 35.39 6.62
N PRO A 764 -18.90 36.55 7.30
CA PRO A 764 -19.25 36.60 8.71
C PRO A 764 -20.66 36.04 8.92
N VAL A 765 -20.74 34.78 9.34
CA VAL A 765 -22.01 34.15 9.70
C VAL A 765 -22.43 34.73 11.06
N PRO A 766 -23.60 35.38 11.17
CA PRO A 766 -24.08 35.86 12.45
C PRO A 766 -24.14 34.70 13.44
N ALA A 767 -23.43 34.82 14.56
CA ALA A 767 -23.29 33.73 15.54
C ALA A 767 -24.68 33.19 15.94
N ALA A 768 -24.95 31.93 15.57
CA ALA A 768 -26.23 31.31 15.83
C ALA A 768 -26.44 31.19 17.35
N ASN A 769 -27.35 32.02 17.87
CA ASN A 769 -27.89 31.96 19.24
C ASN A 769 -26.94 32.33 20.39
N GLY A 770 -25.83 33.04 20.14
CA GLY A 770 -25.04 33.67 21.21
C GLY A 770 -24.39 32.71 22.22
N ALA A 771 -24.19 31.45 21.84
CA ALA A 771 -23.42 30.49 22.63
C ALA A 771 -21.92 30.84 22.61
N LEU A 772 -21.22 30.65 23.74
CA LEU A 772 -19.76 30.74 23.80
C LEU A 772 -19.13 29.55 23.05
N PRO A 773 -17.99 29.73 22.36
CA PRO A 773 -17.24 28.62 21.79
C PRO A 773 -16.81 27.63 22.88
N TRP A 774 -16.73 26.34 22.54
CA TRP A 774 -16.11 25.38 23.48
C TRP A 774 -14.59 25.52 23.51
N VAL A 775 -14.03 25.14 24.64
CA VAL A 775 -12.61 24.84 24.82
C VAL A 775 -12.50 23.44 25.40
N THR A 776 -11.77 22.57 24.70
CA THR A 776 -11.57 21.15 25.02
C THR A 776 -10.07 20.92 25.26
N ALA A 777 -9.64 20.78 26.52
CA ALA A 777 -8.22 20.81 26.87
C ALA A 777 -7.70 19.46 27.37
N TYR A 778 -6.61 18.97 26.75
CA TYR A 778 -6.05 17.65 27.01
C TYR A 778 -4.99 17.68 28.12
N TYR A 779 -5.06 16.74 29.06
CA TYR A 779 -4.07 16.49 30.08
C TYR A 779 -3.44 15.12 29.86
N ALA A 780 -2.15 15.11 29.53
CA ALA A 780 -1.34 13.91 29.38
C ALA A 780 -0.95 13.39 30.77
N GLY A 781 -1.66 12.35 31.24
CA GLY A 781 -1.44 11.74 32.55
C GLY A 781 -0.03 11.18 32.75
N TRP A 782 0.67 10.77 31.68
CA TRP A 782 2.06 10.34 31.78
C TRP A 782 3.05 11.49 32.07
N PHE A 783 2.65 12.75 31.84
CA PHE A 783 3.37 13.98 32.22
C PHE A 783 2.77 14.67 33.46
N TRP A 784 2.01 13.95 34.31
CA TRP A 784 1.42 14.53 35.51
C TRP A 784 2.41 15.17 36.52
N PRO A 785 3.68 14.71 36.66
CA PRO A 785 4.63 15.35 37.57
C PRO A 785 5.05 16.76 37.12
N ASP A 786 4.99 17.03 35.81
CA ASP A 786 5.50 18.27 35.21
C ASP A 786 4.52 19.44 35.35
N TYR A 787 3.21 19.16 35.45
CA TYR A 787 2.18 20.14 35.78
C TYR A 787 1.18 19.58 36.80
N ALA A 788 1.40 19.93 38.06
CA ALA A 788 0.72 19.27 39.18
C ALA A 788 -0.81 19.45 39.12
N PRO A 789 -1.62 18.39 39.28
CA PRO A 789 -3.08 18.40 39.13
C PRO A 789 -3.82 19.49 39.93
N GLN A 790 -3.28 19.87 41.10
CA GLN A 790 -3.84 20.92 41.95
C GLN A 790 -3.88 22.28 41.25
N HIS A 791 -2.97 22.54 40.31
CA HIS A 791 -2.81 23.83 39.63
C HIS A 791 -3.56 23.93 38.28
N VAL A 792 -4.17 22.86 37.78
CA VAL A 792 -4.99 22.88 36.55
C VAL A 792 -6.19 23.81 36.74
N ASP A 793 -6.25 24.94 36.02
CA ASP A 793 -7.40 25.84 36.07
C ASP A 793 -8.54 25.34 35.17
N MET A 794 -9.53 24.71 35.79
CA MET A 794 -10.74 24.26 35.10
C MET A 794 -11.60 25.43 34.59
N SER A 795 -11.48 26.65 35.12
CA SER A 795 -12.24 27.80 34.61
C SER A 795 -11.73 28.34 33.26
N ALA A 796 -10.63 27.77 32.76
CA ALA A 796 -10.07 28.05 31.43
C ALA A 796 -10.59 27.12 30.32
N MET A 797 -11.50 26.18 30.62
CA MET A 797 -12.02 25.21 29.65
C MET A 797 -13.50 24.90 29.86
N THR A 798 -14.13 24.28 28.87
CA THR A 798 -15.53 23.80 28.93
C THR A 798 -15.61 22.27 28.96
N HIS A 799 -14.62 21.63 28.33
CA HIS A 799 -14.40 20.20 28.31
C HIS A 799 -12.94 19.95 28.73
N TYR A 800 -12.75 19.00 29.61
CA TYR A 800 -11.49 18.52 30.11
C TYR A 800 -11.28 17.11 29.58
N VAL A 801 -10.13 16.83 28.95
CA VAL A 801 -9.82 15.49 28.43
C VAL A 801 -8.63 14.93 29.20
N PHE A 802 -8.75 13.71 29.72
CA PHE A 802 -7.62 13.00 30.33
C PHE A 802 -7.17 11.85 29.43
N GLY A 803 -5.86 11.76 29.18
CA GLY A 803 -5.24 10.69 28.40
C GLY A 803 -4.04 10.08 29.12
N ARG A 804 -3.57 8.89 28.72
CA ARG A 804 -4.02 8.05 27.60
C ARG A 804 -4.51 6.71 28.16
N VAL A 805 -5.62 6.22 27.62
CA VAL A 805 -5.89 4.78 27.58
C VAL A 805 -5.88 4.31 26.13
N ALA A 806 -5.66 3.01 25.89
CA ALA A 806 -5.62 2.43 24.56
C ALA A 806 -6.61 1.26 24.42
N PRO A 807 -7.10 0.96 23.21
CA PRO A 807 -7.76 -0.30 22.93
C PRO A 807 -6.78 -1.48 23.04
N GLY A 808 -7.24 -2.59 23.61
CA GLY A 808 -6.44 -3.81 23.71
C GLY A 808 -5.97 -4.35 22.34
N GLY A 809 -4.72 -4.82 22.29
CA GLY A 809 -4.03 -5.17 21.06
C GLY A 809 -3.42 -3.98 20.29
N GLY A 810 -3.41 -2.79 20.89
CA GLY A 810 -2.72 -1.58 20.42
C GLY A 810 -1.31 -1.41 20.99
N THR A 811 -0.82 -0.17 21.00
CA THR A 811 0.55 0.21 21.42
C THR A 811 0.86 -0.10 22.88
N LEU A 812 -0.15 -0.11 23.76
CA LEU A 812 -0.02 -0.46 25.18
C LEU A 812 -0.19 -1.97 25.47
N GLY A 813 -0.39 -2.79 24.43
CA GLY A 813 -0.63 -4.24 24.58
C GLY A 813 -2.07 -4.56 24.97
N GLY A 814 -2.26 -5.48 25.93
CA GLY A 814 -3.58 -6.02 26.31
C GLY A 814 -4.21 -6.96 25.27
N ALA A 815 -5.31 -7.61 25.65
CA ALA A 815 -6.10 -8.47 24.77
C ALA A 815 -7.16 -7.64 24.01
N PRO A 816 -7.43 -7.92 22.73
CA PRO A 816 -8.51 -7.26 21.99
C PRO A 816 -9.85 -7.28 22.73
N GLY A 817 -10.44 -6.10 22.89
CA GLY A 817 -11.65 -5.87 23.68
C GLY A 817 -11.42 -5.26 25.07
N GLU A 818 -10.18 -5.18 25.55
CA GLU A 818 -9.82 -4.51 26.80
C GLU A 818 -9.66 -2.99 26.63
N VAL A 819 -9.76 -2.25 27.74
CA VAL A 819 -9.31 -0.86 27.87
C VAL A 819 -8.01 -0.87 28.68
N VAL A 820 -6.91 -0.45 28.06
CA VAL A 820 -5.56 -0.57 28.63
C VAL A 820 -5.09 0.79 29.14
N LYS A 821 -4.68 0.85 30.40
CA LYS A 821 -4.20 2.08 31.05
C LYS A 821 -2.81 2.51 30.54
N GLY A 822 -2.59 3.82 30.44
CA GLY A 822 -1.32 4.42 30.04
C GLY A 822 -0.18 4.18 31.03
N ALA A 823 1.06 4.37 30.57
CA ALA A 823 2.24 4.27 31.42
C ALA A 823 2.32 5.43 32.44
N GLY A 824 2.69 5.11 33.68
CA GLY A 824 2.86 6.07 34.78
C GLY A 824 1.87 5.85 35.93
N THR A 825 2.06 6.57 37.03
CA THR A 825 1.29 6.42 38.27
C THR A 825 -0.02 7.22 38.32
N ALA A 826 -0.40 7.87 37.22
CA ALA A 826 -1.55 8.78 37.18
C ALA A 826 -2.90 8.07 37.37
N HIS A 827 -2.99 6.81 36.96
CA HIS A 827 -4.16 5.96 37.15
C HIS A 827 -4.16 5.22 38.50
N ASP A 828 -3.10 5.36 39.32
CA ASP A 828 -2.93 4.65 40.59
C ASP A 828 -3.47 5.47 41.77
N ALA A 829 -4.22 4.81 42.65
CA ALA A 829 -4.80 5.46 43.83
C ALA A 829 -3.75 5.82 44.89
N GLY A 830 -3.86 7.03 45.47
CA GLY A 830 -2.96 7.51 46.53
C GLY A 830 -1.68 8.18 46.03
N THR A 831 -1.44 8.23 44.72
CA THR A 831 -0.29 8.90 44.09
C THR A 831 -0.17 10.38 44.46
N LEU A 832 -1.28 11.06 44.77
CA LEU A 832 -1.32 12.47 45.20
C LEU A 832 -1.06 12.69 46.71
N GLY A 833 -0.64 11.65 47.45
CA GLY A 833 -0.32 11.75 48.87
C GLY A 833 -1.55 12.05 49.75
N SER A 834 -1.35 12.80 50.84
CA SER A 834 -2.38 13.02 51.88
C SER A 834 -3.59 13.87 51.45
N VAL A 835 -3.64 14.33 50.19
CA VAL A 835 -4.71 15.22 49.68
C VAL A 835 -5.92 14.43 49.16
N SER A 836 -5.75 13.17 48.74
CA SER A 836 -6.88 12.27 48.46
C SER A 836 -6.46 10.80 48.43
N ALA A 837 -7.39 9.88 48.69
CA ALA A 837 -7.20 8.44 48.44
C ALA A 837 -7.45 8.05 46.97
N LYS A 838 -7.51 9.03 46.05
CA LYS A 838 -7.87 8.87 44.64
C LYS A 838 -6.64 8.84 43.73
N SER A 839 -6.84 8.49 42.47
CA SER A 839 -5.81 8.63 41.43
C SER A 839 -5.72 10.09 40.94
N VAL A 840 -4.73 10.40 40.09
CA VAL A 840 -4.63 11.72 39.43
C VAL A 840 -5.80 11.93 38.48
N GLU A 841 -6.16 10.88 37.73
CA GLU A 841 -7.32 10.81 36.85
C GLU A 841 -8.61 11.21 37.60
N ASP A 842 -8.97 10.45 38.65
CA ASP A 842 -10.21 10.69 39.41
C ASP A 842 -10.24 12.09 40.06
N TYR A 843 -9.09 12.58 40.54
CA TYR A 843 -8.98 13.90 41.15
C TYR A 843 -9.26 15.01 40.13
N LEU A 844 -8.78 14.89 38.89
CA LEU A 844 -9.03 15.88 37.85
C LEU A 844 -10.45 15.78 37.29
N VAL A 845 -11.03 14.58 37.20
CA VAL A 845 -12.45 14.42 36.84
C VAL A 845 -13.39 15.02 37.89
N ASP A 846 -13.15 14.78 39.18
CA ASP A 846 -13.87 15.47 40.29
C ASP A 846 -13.79 17.00 40.14
N LYS A 847 -12.57 17.50 39.89
CA LYS A 847 -12.27 18.93 39.80
C LYS A 847 -12.95 19.59 38.60
N ALA A 848 -13.06 18.87 37.47
CA ALA A 848 -13.82 19.31 36.30
C ALA A 848 -15.31 19.48 36.65
N HIS A 849 -15.96 18.45 37.21
CA HIS A 849 -17.37 18.55 37.60
C HIS A 849 -17.63 19.66 38.64
N ALA A 850 -16.74 19.83 39.61
CA ALA A 850 -16.84 20.88 40.62
C ALA A 850 -16.79 22.30 40.02
N ALA A 851 -16.16 22.45 38.85
CA ALA A 851 -16.14 23.69 38.07
C ALA A 851 -17.26 23.78 37.00
N GLY A 852 -18.11 22.75 36.86
CA GLY A 852 -19.12 22.66 35.81
C GLY A 852 -18.58 22.25 34.42
N VAL A 853 -17.31 21.82 34.35
CA VAL A 853 -16.63 21.37 33.14
C VAL A 853 -16.96 19.92 32.84
N LYS A 854 -17.07 19.58 31.56
CA LYS A 854 -17.32 18.21 31.09
C LYS A 854 -16.05 17.38 31.03
N ALA A 855 -16.01 16.23 31.70
CA ALA A 855 -14.85 15.35 31.67
C ALA A 855 -14.97 14.32 30.53
N LEU A 856 -13.94 14.17 29.70
CA LEU A 856 -13.86 13.18 28.62
C LEU A 856 -12.60 12.31 28.78
N LEU A 857 -12.70 11.03 28.40
CA LEU A 857 -11.56 10.12 28.33
C LEU A 857 -10.99 10.10 26.93
N MET A 858 -9.69 10.32 26.77
CA MET A 858 -8.97 10.07 25.52
C MET A 858 -8.62 8.58 25.43
N ILE A 859 -9.25 7.88 24.48
CA ILE A 859 -8.85 6.53 24.07
C ILE A 859 -8.16 6.59 22.71
N GLY A 860 -6.99 5.96 22.58
CA GLY A 860 -6.23 5.92 21.34
C GLY A 860 -5.01 6.86 21.35
N GLY A 861 -4.76 7.49 20.21
CA GLY A 861 -3.55 8.23 19.83
C GLY A 861 -2.72 7.46 18.80
N MET A 862 -1.79 8.15 18.14
CA MET A 862 -0.93 7.63 17.09
C MET A 862 -0.42 6.20 17.35
N GLY A 863 -0.70 5.31 16.40
CA GLY A 863 -0.26 3.91 16.39
C GLY A 863 -1.25 2.88 16.99
N ASP A 864 -2.36 3.32 17.60
CA ASP A 864 -3.38 2.41 18.17
C ASP A 864 -4.41 1.87 17.16
N GLY A 865 -4.39 2.28 15.89
CA GLY A 865 -5.40 1.90 14.90
C GLY A 865 -5.58 0.39 14.72
N GLN A 866 -4.51 -0.39 14.90
CA GLN A 866 -4.56 -1.86 14.93
C GLN A 866 -5.24 -2.43 16.18
N GLY A 867 -5.11 -1.78 17.35
CA GLY A 867 -5.84 -2.14 18.56
C GLY A 867 -7.33 -1.84 18.43
N PHE A 868 -7.68 -0.69 17.84
CA PHE A 868 -9.06 -0.35 17.51
C PHE A 868 -9.70 -1.36 16.55
N LEU A 869 -9.04 -1.71 15.43
CA LEU A 869 -9.56 -2.70 14.48
C LEU A 869 -9.89 -4.05 15.14
N ARG A 870 -9.00 -4.54 16.02
CA ARG A 870 -9.18 -5.83 16.71
C ARG A 870 -10.27 -5.75 17.78
N SER A 871 -10.25 -4.70 18.60
CA SER A 871 -11.23 -4.51 19.68
C SER A 871 -12.65 -4.22 19.16
N THR A 872 -12.77 -3.68 17.95
CA THR A 872 -14.06 -3.41 17.29
C THR A 872 -14.52 -4.51 16.32
N ALA A 873 -13.84 -5.67 16.28
CA ALA A 873 -14.29 -6.87 15.56
C ALA A 873 -15.67 -7.34 16.06
N PRO A 874 -16.55 -7.95 15.25
CA PRO A 874 -17.97 -8.10 15.60
C PRO A 874 -18.24 -8.89 16.88
N ALA A 875 -17.41 -9.90 17.17
CA ALA A 875 -17.52 -10.73 18.37
C ALA A 875 -17.00 -10.04 19.65
N LEU A 876 -16.18 -9.00 19.51
CA LEU A 876 -15.52 -8.32 20.63
C LEU A 876 -16.06 -6.90 20.86
N ARG A 877 -16.62 -6.24 19.83
CA ARG A 877 -17.13 -4.87 19.91
C ARG A 877 -18.14 -4.65 21.04
N PRO A 878 -19.09 -5.56 21.35
CA PRO A 878 -19.99 -5.38 22.50
C PRO A 878 -19.26 -5.44 23.85
N VAL A 879 -18.24 -6.29 23.97
CA VAL A 879 -17.38 -6.38 25.16
C VAL A 879 -16.54 -5.11 25.30
N PHE A 880 -15.93 -4.65 24.21
CA PHE A 880 -15.15 -3.41 24.18
C PHE A 880 -16.00 -2.19 24.53
N VAL A 881 -17.19 -2.04 23.94
CA VAL A 881 -18.15 -0.97 24.23
C VAL A 881 -18.56 -0.98 25.70
N ASN A 882 -18.83 -2.15 26.28
CA ASN A 882 -19.13 -2.25 27.71
C ASN A 882 -17.93 -1.91 28.58
N ASN A 883 -16.74 -2.43 28.29
CA ASN A 883 -15.51 -2.13 29.03
C ASN A 883 -15.18 -0.63 29.00
N VAL A 884 -15.35 0.03 27.85
CA VAL A 884 -15.23 1.48 27.70
C VAL A 884 -16.26 2.21 28.55
N LEU A 885 -17.55 1.89 28.41
CA LEU A 885 -18.60 2.58 29.17
C LEU A 885 -18.53 2.31 30.68
N ASP A 886 -18.09 1.12 31.11
CA ASP A 886 -17.83 0.76 32.51
C ASP A 886 -16.69 1.59 33.08
N TYR A 887 -15.59 1.74 32.32
CA TYR A 887 -14.48 2.62 32.68
C TYR A 887 -14.94 4.08 32.80
N LEU A 888 -15.74 4.56 31.84
CA LEU A 888 -16.30 5.90 31.85
C LEU A 888 -17.21 6.15 33.06
N GLU A 889 -18.10 5.21 33.42
CA GLU A 889 -18.95 5.36 34.62
C GLU A 889 -18.14 5.25 35.92
N ALA A 890 -17.16 4.33 36.00
CA ALA A 890 -16.34 4.12 37.20
C ALA A 890 -15.48 5.34 37.56
N HIS A 891 -14.89 5.98 36.55
CA HIS A 891 -14.09 7.21 36.70
C HIS A 891 -14.94 8.49 36.60
N GLY A 892 -16.22 8.36 36.25
CA GLY A 892 -17.18 9.45 36.28
C GLY A 892 -17.12 10.40 35.07
N TYR A 893 -16.61 9.98 33.92
CA TYR A 893 -16.57 10.80 32.71
C TYR A 893 -17.97 11.13 32.16
N ASP A 894 -18.11 12.26 31.48
CA ASP A 894 -19.31 12.68 30.74
C ASP A 894 -19.36 12.13 29.31
N GLY A 895 -18.23 11.68 28.78
CA GLY A 895 -18.11 11.22 27.40
C GLY A 895 -16.71 10.74 27.06
N ILE A 896 -16.44 10.60 25.76
CA ILE A 896 -15.21 10.02 25.24
C ILE A 896 -14.66 10.80 24.04
N ASP A 897 -13.35 10.92 23.98
CA ASP A 897 -12.61 11.37 22.81
C ASP A 897 -12.02 10.14 22.10
N LEU A 898 -12.44 9.92 20.87
CA LEU A 898 -12.06 8.76 20.06
C LEU A 898 -10.86 9.11 19.17
N ASP A 899 -9.67 9.10 19.75
CA ASP A 899 -8.43 9.49 19.08
C ASP A 899 -7.88 8.35 18.21
N TRP A 900 -8.52 8.08 17.07
CA TRP A 900 -8.09 7.05 16.14
C TRP A 900 -7.35 7.71 14.96
N GLU A 901 -6.03 7.82 15.07
CA GLU A 901 -5.20 8.58 14.12
C GLU A 901 -4.76 7.80 12.86
N ASP A 902 -4.57 6.48 12.94
CA ASP A 902 -3.98 5.65 11.87
C ASP A 902 -4.91 4.52 11.35
N VAL A 903 -4.65 4.00 10.14
CA VAL A 903 -5.42 2.92 9.47
C VAL A 903 -6.86 3.30 9.03
N LEU A 904 -7.27 4.55 9.20
CA LEU A 904 -8.59 5.07 8.76
C LEU A 904 -8.73 5.30 7.24
N ASP A 905 -7.68 5.05 6.48
CA ASP A 905 -7.69 5.01 5.01
C ASP A 905 -8.52 3.84 4.46
N THR A 906 -8.71 2.78 5.25
CA THR A 906 -9.49 1.59 4.84
C THR A 906 -11.00 1.70 5.10
N GLU A 907 -11.84 1.23 4.17
CA GLU A 907 -13.30 1.12 4.37
C GLU A 907 -13.67 0.31 5.62
N GLN A 908 -12.87 -0.73 5.94
CA GLN A 908 -13.09 -1.55 7.13
C GLN A 908 -12.93 -0.72 8.40
N ALA A 909 -11.87 0.08 8.54
CA ALA A 909 -11.67 0.93 9.72
C ALA A 909 -12.76 2.01 9.83
N GLN A 910 -13.14 2.64 8.72
CA GLN A 910 -14.21 3.64 8.65
C GLN A 910 -15.56 3.06 9.11
N PHE A 911 -15.90 1.84 8.67
CA PHE A 911 -17.09 1.11 9.13
C PHE A 911 -17.01 0.75 10.62
N ARG A 912 -15.83 0.30 11.09
CA ARG A 912 -15.58 -0.07 12.50
C ARG A 912 -15.74 1.13 13.43
N LEU A 913 -15.18 2.29 13.07
CA LEU A 913 -15.33 3.56 13.78
C LEU A 913 -16.80 4.00 13.84
N THR A 914 -17.49 4.01 12.69
CA THR A 914 -18.91 4.39 12.61
C THR A 914 -19.79 3.49 13.50
N ALA A 915 -19.54 2.19 13.49
CA ALA A 915 -20.29 1.23 14.31
C ALA A 915 -19.91 1.29 15.80
N LEU A 916 -18.65 1.60 16.14
CA LEU A 916 -18.23 1.86 17.51
C LEU A 916 -18.94 3.09 18.08
N ILE A 917 -19.00 4.20 17.33
CA ILE A 917 -19.72 5.42 17.73
C ILE A 917 -21.20 5.13 17.97
N ALA A 918 -21.84 4.38 17.06
CA ALA A 918 -23.25 4.00 17.18
C ALA A 918 -23.51 3.13 18.43
N ASP A 919 -22.69 2.10 18.66
CA ASP A 919 -22.85 1.20 19.80
C ASP A 919 -22.52 1.89 21.13
N LEU A 920 -21.53 2.81 21.16
CA LEU A 920 -21.23 3.64 22.34
C LEU A 920 -22.42 4.54 22.70
N ARG A 921 -23.02 5.25 21.73
CA ARG A 921 -24.23 6.06 21.99
C ARG A 921 -25.41 5.20 22.45
N ALA A 922 -25.59 4.03 21.86
CA ALA A 922 -26.66 3.10 22.26
C ALA A 922 -26.46 2.55 23.69
N GLY A 923 -25.24 2.11 24.02
CA GLY A 923 -24.88 1.61 25.35
C GLY A 923 -24.91 2.70 26.43
N ALA A 924 -24.45 3.92 26.11
CA ALA A 924 -24.55 5.07 27.02
C ALA A 924 -26.01 5.40 27.35
N LYS A 925 -26.91 5.35 26.36
CA LYS A 925 -28.35 5.57 26.56
C LYS A 925 -29.02 4.50 27.43
N ALA A 926 -28.47 3.28 27.53
CA ALA A 926 -28.96 2.27 28.45
C ALA A 926 -28.56 2.58 29.92
N ARG A 927 -27.39 3.20 30.10
CA ARG A 927 -26.79 3.52 31.41
C ARG A 927 -27.45 4.71 32.09
N ALA A 928 -27.51 4.68 33.42
CA ALA A 928 -28.24 5.68 34.20
C ALA A 928 -27.66 7.09 34.04
N ARG A 929 -26.33 7.20 33.87
CA ARG A 929 -25.64 8.48 33.73
C ARG A 929 -26.05 9.28 32.49
N TRP A 930 -26.33 8.63 31.37
CA TRP A 930 -26.55 9.30 30.07
C TRP A 930 -27.90 8.95 29.40
N ARG A 931 -28.80 8.29 30.13
CA ARG A 931 -30.12 7.85 29.63
C ARG A 931 -30.94 8.94 28.96
N ASP A 932 -30.94 10.12 29.59
CA ASP A 932 -31.70 11.29 29.15
C ASP A 932 -30.88 12.22 28.23
N GLY A 933 -29.73 11.75 27.75
CA GLY A 933 -28.79 12.47 26.89
C GLY A 933 -27.49 12.82 27.61
N GLY A 934 -26.65 13.64 26.96
CA GLY A 934 -25.42 14.16 27.54
C GLY A 934 -24.18 13.27 27.46
N PHE A 935 -24.25 12.11 26.78
CA PHE A 935 -23.05 11.36 26.39
C PHE A 935 -22.36 12.06 25.22
N LEU A 936 -21.21 12.65 25.49
CA LEU A 936 -20.42 13.36 24.48
C LEU A 936 -19.46 12.41 23.77
N ILE A 937 -19.37 12.55 22.45
CA ILE A 937 -18.32 11.93 21.63
C ILE A 937 -17.60 13.04 20.88
N THR A 938 -16.30 13.15 21.11
CA THR A 938 -15.40 14.04 20.36
C THR A 938 -14.47 13.21 19.50
N PHE A 939 -14.06 13.78 18.36
CA PHE A 939 -13.18 13.11 17.39
C PHE A 939 -12.15 14.11 16.85
N PRO A 940 -10.86 13.94 17.15
CA PRO A 940 -9.78 14.71 16.54
C PRO A 940 -9.51 14.22 15.10
N ASN A 941 -9.10 15.14 14.23
CA ASN A 941 -8.87 14.88 12.80
C ASN A 941 -7.91 15.93 12.21
N TYR A 942 -7.22 15.64 11.12
CA TYR A 942 -6.25 16.56 10.53
C TYR A 942 -6.88 17.77 9.79
N ALA A 943 -6.17 18.91 9.85
CA ALA A 943 -6.34 20.03 8.92
C ALA A 943 -6.00 19.59 7.48
N MET A 944 -6.41 20.36 6.47
CA MET A 944 -6.31 19.94 5.07
C MET A 944 -5.19 20.60 4.30
N ASN A 945 -4.56 19.82 3.42
CA ASN A 945 -3.68 20.31 2.38
C ASN A 945 -4.46 20.75 1.14
N MET A 946 -4.61 22.06 0.98
CA MET A 946 -5.47 22.65 -0.05
C MET A 946 -4.92 22.56 -1.48
N ASN A 947 -3.66 22.14 -1.68
CA ASN A 947 -3.11 21.92 -3.02
C ASN A 947 -3.69 20.66 -3.69
N TYR A 948 -4.07 19.64 -2.92
CA TYR A 948 -4.45 18.33 -3.47
C TYR A 948 -5.47 17.52 -2.67
N GLU A 949 -5.77 17.85 -1.41
CA GLU A 949 -6.75 17.11 -0.62
C GLU A 949 -8.20 17.56 -0.87
N THR A 950 -9.11 16.61 -0.74
CA THR A 950 -10.56 16.85 -0.72
C THR A 950 -11.17 16.11 0.48
N VAL A 951 -12.32 16.59 0.98
CA VAL A 951 -12.97 15.97 2.15
C VAL A 951 -13.64 14.65 1.73
N PRO A 952 -13.21 13.48 2.24
CA PRO A 952 -13.84 12.21 1.91
C PRO A 952 -15.19 12.06 2.62
N ALA A 953 -16.14 11.38 1.97
CA ALA A 953 -17.51 11.23 2.47
C ALA A 953 -17.61 10.60 3.87
N TRP A 954 -16.68 9.71 4.25
CA TRP A 954 -16.68 9.10 5.57
C TRP A 954 -16.41 10.12 6.70
N LYS A 955 -15.59 11.17 6.46
CA LYS A 955 -15.37 12.24 7.45
C LYS A 955 -16.65 13.05 7.69
N VAL A 956 -17.44 13.28 6.63
CA VAL A 956 -18.77 13.91 6.73
C VAL A 956 -19.72 13.04 7.56
N THR A 957 -19.72 11.72 7.32
CA THR A 957 -20.49 10.75 8.12
C THR A 957 -20.09 10.81 9.59
N VAL A 958 -18.80 10.71 9.93
CA VAL A 958 -18.31 10.79 11.32
C VAL A 958 -18.70 12.13 11.97
N ALA A 959 -18.44 13.26 11.30
CA ALA A 959 -18.81 14.59 11.78
C ALA A 959 -20.32 14.75 12.02
N SER A 960 -21.17 14.05 11.26
CA SER A 960 -22.63 14.06 11.50
C SER A 960 -23.02 13.36 12.80
N ILE A 961 -22.30 12.32 13.22
CA ILE A 961 -22.63 11.45 14.38
C ILE A 961 -21.83 11.73 15.66
N VAL A 962 -20.80 12.57 15.62
CA VAL A 962 -20.08 13.07 16.82
C VAL A 962 -20.60 14.45 17.27
N ASP A 963 -20.28 14.85 18.50
CA ASP A 963 -20.66 16.14 19.07
C ASP A 963 -19.65 17.26 18.75
N GLN A 964 -18.35 16.94 18.72
CA GLN A 964 -17.29 17.83 18.24
C GLN A 964 -16.42 17.10 17.21
N PHE A 965 -16.11 17.76 16.09
CA PHE A 965 -15.18 17.28 15.07
C PHE A 965 -14.00 18.25 15.03
N ASN A 966 -12.92 17.91 15.72
CA ASN A 966 -11.88 18.86 16.10
C ASN A 966 -10.65 18.75 15.18
N LEU A 967 -10.23 19.86 14.58
CA LEU A 967 -9.06 19.90 13.71
C LEU A 967 -7.78 20.03 14.52
N MET A 968 -6.86 19.08 14.38
CA MET A 968 -5.49 19.11 14.91
C MET A 968 -4.62 20.09 14.11
N SER A 969 -5.02 21.37 14.11
CA SER A 969 -4.44 22.42 13.27
C SER A 969 -3.21 23.09 13.90
N TYR A 970 -2.24 22.27 14.28
CA TYR A 970 -0.96 22.68 14.85
C TYR A 970 0.19 21.92 14.16
N ALA A 971 1.40 22.47 14.26
CA ALA A 971 2.56 22.01 13.50
C ALA A 971 2.36 21.95 11.97
N LEU A 972 1.61 22.89 11.37
CA LEU A 972 1.23 22.89 9.93
C LEU A 972 2.39 23.18 8.93
N GLY A 973 3.64 23.00 9.34
CA GLY A 973 4.85 23.30 8.58
C GLY A 973 5.77 22.10 8.54
N PHE A 974 5.48 21.13 7.67
CA PHE A 974 6.29 19.93 7.47
C PHE A 974 7.26 20.08 6.29
N ALA A 975 8.29 19.21 6.25
CA ALA A 975 9.23 19.16 5.14
C ALA A 975 8.61 18.41 3.95
N ALA A 976 8.17 19.16 2.95
CA ALA A 976 7.75 18.67 1.64
C ALA A 976 8.41 19.52 0.54
N ASP A 977 8.82 18.88 -0.56
CA ASP A 977 9.52 19.56 -1.64
C ASP A 977 8.64 20.63 -2.31
N GLY A 978 9.21 21.81 -2.53
CA GLY A 978 8.54 22.97 -3.14
C GLY A 978 7.78 23.89 -2.18
N TRP A 979 7.66 23.55 -0.89
CA TRP A 979 7.05 24.45 0.09
C TRP A 979 8.08 25.45 0.64
N SER A 980 7.58 26.52 1.26
CA SER A 980 8.40 27.49 2.00
C SER A 980 8.14 27.40 3.50
N THR A 981 9.06 27.94 4.30
CA THR A 981 8.93 28.02 5.76
C THR A 981 7.66 28.78 6.13
N THR A 982 6.97 28.32 7.16
CA THR A 982 5.68 28.89 7.60
C THR A 982 5.65 29.04 9.12
N THR A 983 4.53 29.53 9.65
CA THR A 983 4.28 29.61 11.08
C THR A 983 3.64 28.32 11.60
N PHE A 984 3.64 28.13 12.92
CA PHE A 984 3.28 26.86 13.55
C PHE A 984 1.83 26.39 13.27
N SER A 985 0.90 27.32 13.12
CA SER A 985 -0.54 27.04 13.10
C SER A 985 -1.35 28.22 12.51
N PRO A 986 -1.02 28.69 11.29
CA PRO A 986 -1.58 29.89 10.67
C PRO A 986 -3.12 29.89 10.61
N ILE A 987 -3.71 31.05 10.90
CA ILE A 987 -5.15 31.27 10.69
C ILE A 987 -5.45 31.37 9.20
N GLU A 988 -4.71 32.23 8.50
CA GLU A 988 -4.82 32.54 7.08
C GLU A 988 -3.40 32.56 6.47
N GLY A 989 -3.28 32.65 5.15
CA GLY A 989 -1.99 32.64 4.45
C GLY A 989 -1.74 31.41 3.59
N HIS A 990 -2.79 30.64 3.28
CA HIS A 990 -2.75 29.60 2.27
C HIS A 990 -2.21 30.13 0.93
N THR A 991 -1.14 29.50 0.45
CA THR A 991 -0.60 29.66 -0.90
C THR A 991 -0.17 28.30 -1.46
N ALA A 992 0.21 28.24 -2.74
CA ALA A 992 0.77 27.01 -3.33
C ALA A 992 2.03 26.49 -2.59
N SER A 993 2.81 27.39 -1.95
CA SER A 993 3.98 27.05 -1.13
C SER A 993 3.68 26.93 0.37
N HIS A 994 2.45 27.25 0.79
CA HIS A 994 1.95 27.20 2.16
C HIS A 994 0.55 26.58 2.19
N PRO A 995 0.40 25.30 1.85
CA PRO A 995 -0.91 24.76 1.46
C PRO A 995 -1.85 24.43 2.62
N MET A 996 -1.50 24.78 3.85
CA MET A 996 -2.29 24.48 5.05
C MET A 996 -2.46 25.74 5.90
N ASP A 997 -3.71 26.21 5.98
CA ASP A 997 -4.16 27.16 7.01
C ASP A 997 -5.52 26.73 7.58
N LEU A 998 -5.92 27.37 8.67
CA LEU A 998 -7.18 27.11 9.35
C LEU A 998 -8.39 27.53 8.52
N ALA A 999 -8.34 28.69 7.87
CA ALA A 999 -9.49 29.25 7.15
C ALA A 999 -9.90 28.40 5.95
N SER A 1000 -8.94 27.97 5.14
CA SER A 1000 -9.16 27.15 3.96
C SER A 1000 -9.58 25.73 4.36
N SER A 1001 -8.95 25.15 5.40
CA SER A 1001 -9.39 23.87 5.98
C SER A 1001 -10.84 23.92 6.46
N LEU A 1002 -11.22 24.94 7.24
CA LEU A 1002 -12.57 25.13 7.75
C LEU A 1002 -13.59 25.28 6.60
N GLN A 1003 -13.23 26.05 5.56
CA GLN A 1003 -14.08 26.24 4.39
C GLN A 1003 -14.26 24.95 3.57
N ALA A 1004 -13.21 24.13 3.43
CA ALA A 1004 -13.28 22.85 2.73
C ALA A 1004 -14.23 21.86 3.45
N TYR A 1005 -14.09 21.70 4.77
CA TYR A 1005 -15.00 20.87 5.57
C TYR A 1005 -16.46 21.39 5.53
N GLN A 1006 -16.66 22.71 5.54
CA GLN A 1006 -17.98 23.30 5.38
C GLN A 1006 -18.58 23.06 3.97
N ASN A 1007 -17.77 23.20 2.92
CA ASN A 1007 -18.21 22.94 1.53
C ASN A 1007 -18.65 21.47 1.33
N ALA A 1008 -18.05 20.55 2.08
CA ALA A 1008 -18.44 19.14 2.12
C ALA A 1008 -19.72 18.85 2.94
N GLY A 1009 -20.35 19.88 3.53
CA GLY A 1009 -21.60 19.77 4.26
C GLY A 1009 -21.46 19.57 5.78
N ILE A 1010 -20.25 19.72 6.35
CA ILE A 1010 -20.09 19.71 7.81
C ILE A 1010 -20.50 21.06 8.39
N GLU A 1011 -21.33 21.04 9.43
CA GLU A 1011 -21.77 22.25 10.12
C GLU A 1011 -20.57 22.98 10.75
N ARG A 1012 -20.37 24.26 10.41
CA ARG A 1012 -19.24 25.07 10.92
C ARG A 1012 -19.18 25.09 12.46
N GLY A 1013 -20.35 25.09 13.11
CA GLY A 1013 -20.48 25.00 14.57
C GLY A 1013 -20.12 23.64 15.19
N LYS A 1014 -19.83 22.59 14.39
CA LYS A 1014 -19.25 21.32 14.85
C LYS A 1014 -17.72 21.28 14.74
N LEU A 1015 -17.10 22.23 14.04
CA LEU A 1015 -15.67 22.25 13.75
C LEU A 1015 -14.90 23.00 14.85
N GLY A 1016 -14.03 22.29 15.56
CA GLY A 1016 -13.06 22.89 16.49
C GLY A 1016 -11.70 23.12 15.85
N ILE A 1017 -10.91 24.08 16.36
CA ILE A 1017 -9.54 24.36 15.90
C ILE A 1017 -8.46 23.95 16.92
N GLY A 1018 -7.26 23.64 16.46
CA GLY A 1018 -6.13 23.26 17.29
C GLY A 1018 -5.29 24.44 17.79
N ILE A 1019 -4.93 24.37 19.06
CA ILE A 1019 -3.92 25.23 19.71
C ILE A 1019 -2.91 24.30 20.39
N GLY A 1020 -1.70 24.22 19.84
CA GLY A 1020 -0.61 23.39 20.39
C GLY A 1020 0.25 24.19 21.37
N PHE A 1021 0.41 23.72 22.60
CA PHE A 1021 1.28 24.34 23.61
C PHE A 1021 2.77 23.96 23.43
N TYR A 1022 3.19 23.92 22.17
CA TYR A 1022 4.54 23.61 21.72
C TYR A 1022 4.86 24.45 20.48
N GLY A 1023 6.07 24.31 19.93
CA GLY A 1023 6.48 24.98 18.71
C GLY A 1023 7.09 24.05 17.66
N MET A 1024 7.44 24.63 16.51
CA MET A 1024 8.36 24.05 15.55
C MET A 1024 9.56 24.97 15.35
N SER A 1025 10.71 24.39 15.05
CA SER A 1025 11.95 25.09 14.78
C SER A 1025 12.52 24.71 13.42
N TYR A 1026 12.83 25.71 12.61
CA TYR A 1026 13.63 25.56 11.39
C TYR A 1026 15.11 25.81 11.71
N ALA A 1027 15.99 24.95 11.20
CA ALA A 1027 17.43 25.12 11.32
C ALA A 1027 17.93 26.38 10.57
N PRO A 1028 19.07 26.99 10.97
CA PRO A 1028 19.73 27.99 10.15
C PRO A 1028 20.08 27.43 8.75
N PRO A 1029 20.02 28.25 7.68
CA PRO A 1029 19.94 29.72 7.70
C PRO A 1029 18.54 30.34 7.80
N VAL A 1030 17.47 29.58 8.06
CA VAL A 1030 16.11 30.14 8.12
C VAL A 1030 15.99 31.24 9.18
N THR A 1031 15.40 32.36 8.80
CA THR A 1031 15.24 33.58 9.61
C THR A 1031 13.82 34.17 9.53
N GLY A 1032 12.86 33.42 9.00
CA GLY A 1032 11.46 33.84 8.87
C GLY A 1032 10.65 32.90 7.97
N PRO A 1033 9.33 33.14 7.83
CA PRO A 1033 8.52 32.50 6.81
C PRO A 1033 8.99 32.90 5.39
N ASP A 1034 8.41 32.26 4.37
CA ASP A 1034 8.69 32.51 2.94
C ASP A 1034 10.14 32.19 2.50
N GLN A 1035 10.85 31.34 3.23
CA GLN A 1035 12.21 30.90 2.91
C GLN A 1035 12.24 29.43 2.48
N PRO A 1036 13.23 28.98 1.68
CA PRO A 1036 13.38 27.56 1.33
C PRO A 1036 13.44 26.69 2.58
N VAL A 1037 12.66 25.61 2.61
CA VAL A 1037 12.58 24.73 3.78
C VAL A 1037 13.92 24.05 4.05
N THR A 1038 14.49 24.36 5.22
CA THR A 1038 15.56 23.59 5.86
C THR A 1038 14.96 22.49 6.74
N PRO A 1039 15.77 21.58 7.33
CA PRO A 1039 15.28 20.68 8.37
C PRO A 1039 14.44 21.41 9.43
N VAL A 1040 13.21 20.94 9.59
CA VAL A 1040 12.25 21.40 10.59
C VAL A 1040 12.13 20.35 11.69
N SER A 1041 12.01 20.79 12.93
CA SER A 1041 11.84 19.94 14.11
C SER A 1041 10.60 20.40 14.88
N SER A 1042 9.67 19.48 15.11
CA SER A 1042 8.34 19.74 15.66
C SER A 1042 7.91 18.73 16.74
N ASN A 1043 8.88 18.02 17.34
CA ASN A 1043 8.63 17.12 18.47
C ASN A 1043 8.01 17.89 19.65
N ASP A 1044 6.78 17.54 20.01
CA ASP A 1044 5.94 18.29 20.95
C ASP A 1044 6.51 18.34 22.37
N VAL A 1045 7.17 17.27 22.83
CA VAL A 1045 7.89 17.24 24.10
C VAL A 1045 9.12 18.16 24.07
N ALA A 1046 10.00 18.00 23.08
CA ALA A 1046 11.26 18.75 22.98
C ALA A 1046 11.07 20.26 22.69
N TRP A 1047 9.95 20.62 22.05
CA TRP A 1047 9.55 22.00 21.74
C TRP A 1047 8.33 22.48 22.52
N SER A 1048 7.94 21.77 23.59
CA SER A 1048 6.88 22.20 24.53
C SER A 1048 7.16 23.60 25.07
N TRP A 1049 6.13 24.41 25.29
CA TRP A 1049 6.28 25.80 25.73
C TRP A 1049 7.10 25.91 27.02
N ALA A 1050 6.93 24.98 27.97
CA ALA A 1050 7.76 24.83 29.16
C ALA A 1050 9.26 24.65 28.84
N ASN A 1051 9.60 23.84 27.84
CA ASN A 1051 10.98 23.66 27.38
C ASN A 1051 11.50 24.85 26.56
N LEU A 1052 10.63 25.60 25.86
CA LEU A 1052 11.02 26.86 25.21
C LEU A 1052 11.42 27.93 26.25
N VAL A 1053 10.69 28.01 27.37
CA VAL A 1053 11.03 28.89 28.51
C VAL A 1053 12.31 28.39 29.20
N ASN A 1054 12.32 27.15 29.69
CA ASN A 1054 13.44 26.61 30.48
C ASN A 1054 14.73 26.40 29.67
N GLY A 1055 14.62 26.23 28.35
CA GLY A 1055 15.73 26.23 27.40
C GLY A 1055 16.25 27.62 27.05
N GLY A 1056 15.57 28.70 27.45
CA GLY A 1056 15.94 30.09 27.16
C GLY A 1056 15.55 30.60 25.77
N PHE A 1057 14.86 29.79 24.96
CA PHE A 1057 14.45 30.17 23.60
C PHE A 1057 13.54 31.41 23.58
N LEU A 1058 12.67 31.59 24.59
CA LEU A 1058 11.78 32.76 24.66
C LEU A 1058 12.44 34.01 25.25
N ASP A 1059 13.58 33.88 25.93
CA ASP A 1059 14.38 35.01 26.40
C ASP A 1059 15.38 35.52 25.33
N HIS A 1060 15.67 34.68 24.33
CA HIS A 1060 16.61 34.96 23.25
C HIS A 1060 15.91 35.15 21.90
N GLY A 1061 16.67 35.64 20.91
CA GLY A 1061 16.17 35.92 19.57
C GLY A 1061 15.26 37.15 19.50
N THR A 1062 14.99 37.60 18.27
CA THR A 1062 14.07 38.71 18.02
C THR A 1062 12.67 38.16 17.80
N TYR A 1063 11.67 38.70 18.50
CA TYR A 1063 10.26 38.35 18.27
C TYR A 1063 9.69 39.11 17.07
N HIS A 1064 8.92 38.41 16.25
CA HIS A 1064 8.21 38.92 15.09
C HIS A 1064 6.76 38.44 15.13
N TRP A 1065 5.87 39.22 14.49
CA TRP A 1065 4.46 38.91 14.32
C TRP A 1065 4.15 38.83 12.83
N ASP A 1066 3.57 37.72 12.41
CA ASP A 1066 3.03 37.55 11.06
C ASP A 1066 1.55 37.99 11.07
N ASP A 1067 1.25 39.04 10.32
CA ASP A 1067 -0.10 39.61 10.26
C ASP A 1067 -1.05 38.87 9.30
N THR A 1068 -0.56 37.97 8.45
CA THR A 1068 -1.43 37.10 7.64
C THR A 1068 -1.75 35.83 8.43
N ALA A 1069 -0.72 35.15 8.92
CA ALA A 1069 -0.89 33.95 9.73
C ALA A 1069 -1.53 34.22 11.10
N LYS A 1070 -1.44 35.46 11.60
CA LYS A 1070 -1.79 35.84 12.99
C LYS A 1070 -1.04 35.01 14.03
N MET A 1071 0.25 34.81 13.78
CA MET A 1071 1.15 33.94 14.55
C MET A 1071 2.44 34.66 14.94
N GLY A 1072 2.96 34.34 16.13
CA GLY A 1072 4.28 34.76 16.58
C GLY A 1072 5.40 33.85 16.06
N TYR A 1073 6.57 34.43 15.83
CA TYR A 1073 7.81 33.67 15.63
C TYR A 1073 9.02 34.42 16.19
N ARG A 1074 10.12 33.69 16.41
CA ARG A 1074 11.40 34.20 16.90
C ARG A 1074 12.52 33.84 15.95
N VAL A 1075 13.48 34.75 15.82
CA VAL A 1075 14.62 34.64 14.90
C VAL A 1075 15.94 34.75 15.66
N TYR A 1076 16.86 33.82 15.38
CA TYR A 1076 18.17 33.72 16.04
C TYR A 1076 19.29 33.89 14.99
N GLN A 1077 19.91 35.06 14.94
CA GLN A 1077 21.04 35.30 14.03
C GLN A 1077 22.23 34.40 14.40
N GLY A 1078 22.68 33.57 13.46
CA GLY A 1078 23.71 32.52 13.70
C GLY A 1078 23.18 31.24 14.36
N GLY A 1079 21.89 31.21 14.71
CA GLY A 1079 21.22 30.11 15.38
C GLY A 1079 21.37 30.11 16.91
N TYR A 1080 20.37 29.59 17.62
CA TYR A 1080 20.37 29.39 19.06
C TYR A 1080 20.21 27.90 19.41
N ARG A 1081 20.86 27.46 20.48
CA ARG A 1081 20.65 26.14 21.10
C ARG A 1081 20.22 26.36 22.53
N GLY A 1082 19.27 25.56 23.00
CA GLY A 1082 18.86 25.58 24.39
C GLY A 1082 19.96 25.08 25.33
N THR A 1083 19.69 25.17 26.63
CA THR A 1083 20.63 24.69 27.65
C THR A 1083 20.85 23.17 27.54
N ALA A 1084 21.95 22.66 28.11
CA ALA A 1084 22.33 21.25 27.95
C ALA A 1084 21.29 20.22 28.46
N GLN A 1085 20.32 20.69 29.26
CA GLN A 1085 19.18 19.96 29.82
C GLN A 1085 17.90 20.08 28.95
N TYR A 1086 17.73 21.17 28.19
CA TYR A 1086 16.50 21.51 27.49
C TYR A 1086 16.78 21.85 26.02
N ASN A 1087 16.64 20.83 25.16
CA ASN A 1087 16.78 20.84 23.70
C ASN A 1087 18.12 21.38 23.13
N ARG A 1088 18.88 20.49 22.47
CA ARG A 1088 20.22 20.79 21.92
C ARG A 1088 20.23 21.16 20.44
N GLU A 1089 19.09 21.17 19.77
CA GLU A 1089 18.98 21.47 18.34
C GLU A 1089 19.25 22.96 18.06
N LEU A 1090 19.75 23.27 16.86
CA LEU A 1090 20.08 24.63 16.45
C LEU A 1090 18.87 25.23 15.73
N SER A 1091 18.24 26.22 16.34
CA SER A 1091 17.10 26.95 15.76
C SER A 1091 17.57 28.24 15.10
N GLY A 1092 17.20 28.46 13.85
CA GLY A 1092 17.31 29.75 13.15
C GLY A 1092 16.01 30.54 13.26
N MET A 1093 14.88 29.86 13.10
CA MET A 1093 13.52 30.36 13.35
C MET A 1093 12.76 29.38 14.25
N LEU A 1094 12.06 29.91 15.25
CA LEU A 1094 11.13 29.19 16.12
C LEU A 1094 9.74 29.82 16.00
N THR A 1095 8.70 29.03 15.75
CA THR A 1095 7.30 29.48 15.73
C THR A 1095 6.45 28.58 16.61
N TYR A 1096 5.51 29.18 17.35
CA TYR A 1096 4.85 28.58 18.51
C TYR A 1096 3.58 29.39 18.85
N GLU A 1097 2.69 28.83 19.66
CA GLU A 1097 1.55 29.58 20.20
C GLU A 1097 1.99 30.52 21.34
N ASP A 1098 1.52 31.77 21.30
CA ASP A 1098 1.67 32.75 22.36
C ASP A 1098 0.32 33.41 22.71
N GLN A 1099 0.32 34.35 23.66
CA GLN A 1099 -0.92 35.03 24.05
C GLN A 1099 -1.55 35.85 22.91
N ASN A 1100 -0.76 36.31 21.93
CA ASN A 1100 -1.24 37.10 20.80
C ASN A 1100 -1.92 36.21 19.75
N SER A 1101 -1.33 35.07 19.40
CA SER A 1101 -1.91 34.10 18.46
C SER A 1101 -3.19 33.49 19.04
N ILE A 1102 -3.19 33.10 20.31
CA ILE A 1102 -4.36 32.59 21.02
C ILE A 1102 -5.48 33.63 21.04
N ALA A 1103 -5.17 34.91 21.34
CA ALA A 1103 -6.15 35.99 21.29
C ALA A 1103 -6.67 36.27 19.86
N ALA A 1104 -5.85 36.09 18.83
CA ALA A 1104 -6.29 36.19 17.44
C ALA A 1104 -7.24 35.05 17.06
N LYS A 1105 -6.91 33.80 17.42
CA LYS A 1105 -7.74 32.61 17.20
C LYS A 1105 -9.09 32.71 17.89
N GLY A 1106 -9.13 33.16 19.14
CA GLY A 1106 -10.40 33.36 19.87
C GLY A 1106 -11.28 34.48 19.31
N ARG A 1107 -10.70 35.52 18.70
CA ARG A 1107 -11.47 36.51 17.90
C ARG A 1107 -11.97 35.90 16.59
N TRP A 1108 -11.13 35.15 15.91
CA TRP A 1108 -11.44 34.54 14.61
C TRP A 1108 -12.56 33.50 14.72
N VAL A 1109 -12.50 32.57 15.69
CA VAL A 1109 -13.55 31.57 15.95
C VAL A 1109 -14.91 32.24 16.20
N ARG A 1110 -14.93 33.34 16.96
CA ARG A 1110 -16.15 34.12 17.22
C ARG A 1110 -16.66 34.88 15.99
N ALA A 1111 -15.78 35.33 15.09
CA ALA A 1111 -16.15 36.00 13.85
C ALA A 1111 -16.63 35.02 12.76
N THR A 1112 -16.07 33.82 12.70
CA THR A 1112 -16.43 32.79 11.71
C THR A 1112 -17.60 31.93 12.16
N GLY A 1113 -17.82 31.74 13.46
CA GLY A 1113 -18.79 30.78 13.97
C GLY A 1113 -18.31 29.33 13.89
N ALA A 1114 -16.99 29.12 13.97
CA ALA A 1114 -16.44 27.81 14.32
C ALA A 1114 -16.86 27.42 15.76
N GLY A 1115 -16.96 26.12 16.04
CA GLY A 1115 -17.55 25.63 17.29
C GLY A 1115 -16.71 25.87 18.54
N GLY A 1116 -15.38 25.78 18.43
CA GLY A 1116 -14.49 25.89 19.58
C GLY A 1116 -13.02 25.61 19.27
N ALA A 1117 -12.25 25.24 20.30
CA ALA A 1117 -10.85 24.86 20.18
C ALA A 1117 -10.48 23.61 21.00
N ILE A 1118 -9.51 22.83 20.51
CA ILE A 1118 -8.79 21.79 21.25
C ILE A 1118 -7.38 22.26 21.63
N ILE A 1119 -6.92 21.88 22.84
CA ILE A 1119 -5.63 22.30 23.39
C ILE A 1119 -4.71 21.08 23.63
N TRP A 1120 -3.57 21.00 22.95
CA TRP A 1120 -2.58 19.91 23.08
C TRP A 1120 -1.22 20.40 23.60
N THR A 1121 -0.77 20.13 24.82
CA THR A 1121 -1.51 19.64 26.00
C THR A 1121 -1.30 20.63 27.16
N LEU A 1122 -2.17 20.57 28.17
CA LEU A 1122 -2.08 21.37 29.40
C LEU A 1122 -0.71 21.28 30.08
N ASN A 1123 -0.10 20.09 30.07
CA ASN A 1123 1.19 19.81 30.70
C ASN A 1123 2.33 20.66 30.11
N TYR A 1124 2.31 20.90 28.80
CA TYR A 1124 3.34 21.64 28.09
C TYR A 1124 3.32 23.16 28.35
N GLY A 1125 2.20 23.71 28.81
CA GLY A 1125 2.04 25.15 29.04
C GLY A 1125 2.58 25.66 30.40
N SER A 1126 3.19 24.81 31.23
CA SER A 1126 3.58 25.13 32.60
C SER A 1126 5.09 24.94 32.83
N ALA A 1127 5.86 26.03 32.80
CA ALA A 1127 7.32 26.00 32.98
C ALA A 1127 7.78 25.79 34.44
N ASP A 1128 6.95 26.17 35.42
CA ASP A 1128 7.24 26.14 36.87
C ASP A 1128 6.45 25.07 37.64
N GLY A 1129 5.67 24.25 36.94
CA GLY A 1129 4.76 23.25 37.51
C GLY A 1129 3.48 23.83 38.16
N ARG A 1130 3.21 25.13 38.01
CA ARG A 1130 2.13 25.84 38.72
C ARG A 1130 1.32 26.79 37.86
N THR A 1131 1.95 27.58 37.00
CA THR A 1131 1.29 28.62 36.20
C THR A 1131 1.25 28.21 34.74
N ASN A 1132 0.11 28.41 34.09
CA ASN A 1132 -0.07 28.15 32.66
C ASN A 1132 -0.59 29.41 31.96
N PRO A 1133 0.30 30.31 31.52
CA PRO A 1133 -0.10 31.59 30.94
C PRO A 1133 -0.74 31.45 29.55
N LEU A 1134 -0.56 30.32 28.86
CA LEU A 1134 -1.29 30.03 27.63
C LEU A 1134 -2.75 29.66 27.91
N MET A 1135 -3.06 28.92 28.97
CA MET A 1135 -4.46 28.67 29.36
C MET A 1135 -5.19 29.94 29.81
N GLU A 1136 -4.54 30.84 30.55
CA GLU A 1136 -5.17 32.13 30.88
C GLU A 1136 -5.46 32.95 29.61
N ALA A 1137 -4.60 32.89 28.58
CA ALA A 1137 -4.89 33.49 27.28
C ALA A 1137 -6.04 32.78 26.55
N VAL A 1138 -6.14 31.44 26.60
CA VAL A 1138 -7.28 30.70 26.01
C VAL A 1138 -8.60 31.09 26.69
N LYS A 1139 -8.61 31.17 28.01
CA LYS A 1139 -9.75 31.63 28.82
C LYS A 1139 -10.20 33.04 28.44
N ASP A 1140 -9.26 33.98 28.35
CA ASP A 1140 -9.53 35.36 27.93
C ASP A 1140 -9.95 35.46 26.47
N ALA A 1141 -9.47 34.57 25.60
CA ALA A 1141 -9.72 34.61 24.16
C ALA A 1141 -11.00 33.88 23.72
N PHE A 1142 -11.49 32.90 24.48
CA PHE A 1142 -12.64 32.05 24.11
C PHE A 1142 -13.82 32.14 25.08
N LEU A 1143 -13.56 32.33 26.39
CA LEU A 1143 -14.59 32.22 27.45
C LEU A 1143 -14.94 33.56 28.12
N LYS A 1144 -14.23 34.64 27.78
CA LYS A 1144 -14.52 36.03 28.16
C LYS A 1144 -14.75 36.91 26.93
#